data_AF-A0A2A2PWU2-F1
#
_entry.id   AF-A0A2A2PWU2-F1
#
_cell.length_a   1.000
_cell.length_b   1.000
_cell.length_c   1.000
_cell.angle_alpha   90.00
_cell.angle_beta   90.00
_cell.angle_gamma   90.00
#
_symmetry.space_group_name_H-M   'P 1'
#
loop_
_entity.id
_entity.type
_entity.pdbx_description
1 polymer ?
#
loop_
_entity_poly.entity_id
_entity_poly.type
_entity_poly.pdbx_seq_one_letter_code
_entity_poly.pdbx_strand_id
1 'polypeptide(L)'
;MLIDPNNGTSTTLTLSTLTAPTAAGSSLTLGKAVTANTGNVAISSTTDKDATGIYGGRIVFADGTANTGYDWATTASGVAPFTLSSYGGYSALDLTAGSDTLNSKVTASQFLGGDRVTNTLKIEDPAATQNLDLGANLLTLTGGGLLVTGTNGTTISGTSGATRLMGSASGDLVISQYNSGGLNISAVIGNNGGATALTKTGTAPLTLSGSNTFTGGLFINSGNLVLGDPGALNSTPGSENAVTFAATDIKILSLGGNSVVVRSLSVIGNNPGVTILENASATPATLTIGNSANAASTFNGVIRDGSGAGVLTLKKSGTGSLNLNATNTFTGGVILNGGTVGFQSAGALNNNAITVTANTVMNPATQTNTAGITLNNSSILSIGTNTGTFATSGAVTGDGGITLSQLGQGATRLNFTSTANTFTGPVKFAVTPNAGQHGELTVNSFADSSSPGAGNITFGFAGTGTNNHTFIYGSGAIAPLTLTNRQFEVGGTHVRSIIDNSSTRAMTINSNLLYSGSGAKTLTLQGGGTGLSTFAGNLVDGGGANTVQIIKTGSGTWNLGGTNTYLGGTTLTTGTLQFTKLVAMPATGVVAAANNTTLAINVGGTGEWTTGTSGNGTIGGLLGGLGGQTGGTVTYAGTSSVAFDTSNASPATQTYGGNISNVGTTLGIKKLGA
;
A
#
# COMPACT_ATOMS: atom_id res chain seq x y z
N MET A 1 -20.67 22.82 18.99
CA MET A 1 -20.83 23.07 20.44
C MET A 1 -22.31 23.17 20.77
N LEU A 2 -22.95 22.04 21.07
CA LEU A 2 -24.36 22.03 21.46
C LEU A 2 -24.44 21.79 22.98
N ILE A 3 -25.26 22.59 23.66
CA ILE A 3 -25.37 22.60 25.12
C ILE A 3 -26.67 21.90 25.52
N ASP A 4 -26.58 20.96 26.46
CA ASP A 4 -27.73 20.43 27.20
C ASP A 4 -27.80 21.12 28.56
N PRO A 5 -28.86 21.89 28.85
CA PRO A 5 -29.02 22.55 30.14
C PRO A 5 -29.38 21.58 31.28
N ASN A 6 -29.66 20.29 31.00
CA ASN A 6 -29.96 19.27 32.02
C ASN A 6 -31.07 19.69 33.02
N ASN A 7 -32.13 20.32 32.53
CA ASN A 7 -33.23 20.91 33.33
C ASN A 7 -32.85 22.09 34.25
N GLY A 8 -31.62 22.62 34.14
CA GLY A 8 -31.19 23.82 34.85
C GLY A 8 -31.93 25.08 34.40
N THR A 9 -32.09 26.04 35.31
CA THR A 9 -32.88 27.26 35.09
C THR A 9 -32.11 28.37 34.37
N SER A 10 -30.77 28.32 34.33
CA SER A 10 -29.95 29.21 33.48
C SER A 10 -28.50 28.73 33.41
N THR A 11 -28.00 28.45 32.21
CA THR A 11 -26.56 28.31 31.95
C THR A 11 -26.13 29.37 30.94
N THR A 12 -25.31 30.33 31.38
CA THR A 12 -24.66 31.30 30.49
C THR A 12 -23.25 30.81 30.16
N LEU A 13 -22.98 30.59 28.88
CA LEU A 13 -21.64 30.41 28.37
C LEU A 13 -21.18 31.68 27.68
N THR A 14 -20.27 32.42 28.31
CA THR A 14 -19.66 33.60 27.70
C THR A 14 -18.38 33.19 26.97
N LEU A 15 -18.43 33.23 25.65
CA LEU A 15 -17.25 33.17 24.79
C LEU A 15 -16.52 34.52 24.87
N SER A 16 -15.19 34.48 24.72
CA SER A 16 -14.41 35.71 24.47
C SER A 16 -14.70 36.19 23.04
N THR A 17 -13.68 36.33 22.22
CA THR A 17 -13.82 36.72 20.82
C THR A 17 -14.44 35.58 20.00
N LEU A 18 -15.54 35.87 19.30
CA LEU A 18 -16.10 35.04 18.25
C LEU A 18 -15.95 35.77 16.91
N THR A 19 -15.10 35.23 16.05
CA THR A 19 -14.92 35.70 14.67
C THR A 19 -15.19 34.56 13.70
N ALA A 20 -15.72 34.89 12.53
CA ALA A 20 -15.90 33.92 11.46
C ALA A 20 -14.52 33.40 11.02
N PRO A 21 -14.25 32.08 11.07
CA PRO A 21 -12.96 31.58 10.63
C PRO A 21 -12.75 31.83 9.12
N THR A 22 -11.53 32.18 8.73
CA THR A 22 -11.18 32.45 7.33
C THR A 22 -10.54 31.25 6.63
N ALA A 23 -10.12 30.24 7.40
CA ALA A 23 -9.53 29.01 6.86
C ALA A 23 -10.60 28.10 6.23
N ALA A 24 -10.31 27.56 5.05
CA ALA A 24 -11.13 26.57 4.38
C ALA A 24 -11.42 25.35 5.27
N GLY A 25 -12.63 24.79 5.18
CA GLY A 25 -13.05 23.65 6.00
C GLY A 25 -13.61 24.02 7.38
N SER A 26 -13.51 25.29 7.79
CA SER A 26 -13.96 25.70 9.13
C SER A 26 -15.48 25.86 9.18
N SER A 27 -16.16 25.26 10.15
CA SER A 27 -17.57 25.57 10.42
C SER A 27 -17.83 25.48 11.92
N LEU A 28 -18.79 26.25 12.42
CA LEU A 28 -19.19 26.16 13.82
C LEU A 28 -20.71 26.14 13.94
N THR A 29 -21.22 25.10 14.59
CA THR A 29 -22.61 25.05 15.04
C THR A 29 -22.63 25.22 16.54
N LEU A 30 -23.40 26.19 17.03
CA LEU A 30 -23.50 26.48 18.45
C LEU A 30 -24.95 26.71 18.87
N GLY A 31 -25.29 26.40 20.12
CA GLY A 31 -26.64 26.63 20.63
C GLY A 31 -27.13 25.50 21.52
N LYS A 32 -28.44 25.35 21.58
CA LYS A 32 -29.11 24.29 22.34
C LYS A 32 -29.12 22.98 21.55
N ALA A 33 -28.79 21.87 22.21
CA ALA A 33 -28.86 20.55 21.58
C ALA A 33 -30.33 20.17 21.27
N VAL A 34 -30.57 19.40 20.21
CA VAL A 34 -31.93 18.94 19.85
C VAL A 34 -32.55 18.05 20.93
N THR A 35 -31.71 17.29 21.64
CA THR A 35 -32.12 16.42 22.74
C THR A 35 -32.13 17.11 24.10
N ALA A 36 -31.89 18.43 24.14
CA ALA A 36 -31.76 19.17 25.38
C ALA A 36 -33.09 19.23 26.15
N ASN A 37 -32.99 19.12 27.46
CA ASN A 37 -34.08 19.32 28.40
C ASN A 37 -34.71 20.73 28.32
N THR A 38 -35.83 20.98 29.02
CA THR A 38 -36.59 22.26 28.96
C THR A 38 -35.85 23.49 29.53
N GLY A 39 -34.61 23.35 29.97
CA GLY A 39 -33.80 24.46 30.48
C GLY A 39 -33.40 25.49 29.43
N ASN A 40 -32.95 26.66 29.92
CA ASN A 40 -32.53 27.80 29.09
C ASN A 40 -30.99 27.84 28.96
N VAL A 41 -30.52 28.04 27.73
CA VAL A 41 -29.10 28.23 27.41
C VAL A 41 -28.91 29.62 26.82
N ALA A 42 -28.05 30.43 27.43
CA ALA A 42 -27.57 31.68 26.85
C ALA A 42 -26.11 31.51 26.44
N ILE A 43 -25.81 31.73 25.17
CA ILE A 43 -24.42 31.81 24.70
C ILE A 43 -24.16 33.27 24.35
N SER A 44 -23.09 33.84 24.88
CA SER A 44 -22.71 35.22 24.57
C SER A 44 -21.27 35.31 24.06
N SER A 45 -20.91 36.41 23.40
CA SER A 45 -19.56 36.71 22.94
C SER A 45 -19.18 38.15 23.25
N THR A 46 -17.88 38.46 23.35
CA THR A 46 -17.40 39.83 23.51
C THR A 46 -17.32 40.61 22.20
N THR A 47 -17.47 39.96 21.04
CA THR A 47 -17.49 40.60 19.71
C THR A 47 -18.87 40.52 19.10
N ASP A 48 -19.32 41.61 18.48
CA ASP A 48 -20.60 41.64 17.77
C ASP A 48 -20.50 40.96 16.39
N LYS A 49 -21.65 40.70 15.78
CA LYS A 49 -21.83 40.29 14.38
C LYS A 49 -21.18 41.28 13.41
N ASP A 50 -20.91 40.84 12.18
CA ASP A 50 -20.37 41.69 11.13
C ASP A 50 -21.41 42.65 10.54
N ALA A 51 -20.99 43.51 9.59
CA ALA A 51 -21.85 44.51 8.95
C ALA A 51 -23.03 43.91 8.17
N THR A 52 -23.00 42.62 7.85
CA THR A 52 -24.10 41.89 7.19
C THR A 52 -25.11 41.34 8.19
N GLY A 53 -24.87 41.53 9.49
CA GLY A 53 -25.78 41.15 10.55
C GLY A 53 -25.67 39.69 11.01
N ILE A 54 -24.62 38.98 10.61
CA ILE A 54 -24.33 37.60 11.03
C ILE A 54 -22.86 37.44 11.42
N TYR A 55 -22.46 36.27 11.93
CA TYR A 55 -21.05 35.93 12.12
C TYR A 55 -20.49 35.16 10.91
N GLY A 56 -20.56 35.79 9.73
CA GLY A 56 -20.20 35.18 8.44
C GLY A 56 -21.04 33.95 8.04
N GLY A 57 -20.89 33.50 6.79
CA GLY A 57 -21.63 32.38 6.22
C GLY A 57 -21.18 30.98 6.67
N ARG A 58 -20.69 30.83 7.90
CA ARG A 58 -20.16 29.55 8.42
C ARG A 58 -20.41 29.26 9.89
N ILE A 59 -21.09 30.18 10.59
CA ILE A 59 -21.48 29.99 12.00
C ILE A 59 -23.00 29.89 12.06
N VAL A 60 -23.48 28.73 12.53
CA VAL A 60 -24.90 28.40 12.63
C VAL A 60 -25.31 28.37 14.10
N PHE A 61 -26.40 29.05 14.43
CA PHE A 61 -27.07 28.96 15.72
C PHE A 61 -28.14 27.86 15.68
N ALA A 62 -28.18 27.01 16.70
CA ALA A 62 -29.19 25.97 16.90
C ALA A 62 -30.07 26.33 18.10
N ASP A 63 -31.38 26.48 17.92
CA ASP A 63 -32.33 26.81 18.99
C ASP A 63 -32.82 25.58 19.78
N GLY A 64 -32.44 24.38 19.34
CA GLY A 64 -32.85 23.10 19.93
C GLY A 64 -34.00 22.40 19.19
N THR A 65 -34.54 22.99 18.13
CA THR A 65 -35.59 22.37 17.31
C THR A 65 -34.97 21.56 16.17
N ALA A 66 -35.36 20.29 16.05
CA ALA A 66 -34.87 19.42 14.98
C ALA A 66 -35.23 19.98 13.59
N ASN A 67 -34.28 19.94 12.67
CA ASN A 67 -34.39 20.33 11.26
C ASN A 67 -34.67 21.81 10.96
N THR A 68 -35.58 22.46 11.68
CA THR A 68 -36.03 23.85 11.45
C THR A 68 -35.31 24.85 12.34
N GLY A 69 -34.83 24.42 13.51
CA GLY A 69 -34.22 25.27 14.54
C GLY A 69 -32.79 25.69 14.29
N TYR A 70 -32.40 25.84 13.02
CA TYR A 70 -31.04 26.21 12.63
C TYR A 70 -31.07 27.49 11.79
N ASP A 71 -30.24 28.46 12.18
CA ASP A 71 -30.14 29.75 11.48
C ASP A 71 -28.71 30.25 11.47
N TRP A 72 -28.40 31.25 10.63
CA TRP A 72 -27.13 31.96 10.79
C TRP A 72 -27.05 32.56 12.19
N ALA A 73 -25.89 32.46 12.83
CA ALA A 73 -25.70 33.07 14.14
C ALA A 73 -25.67 34.59 14.02
N THR A 74 -26.42 35.26 14.89
CA THR A 74 -26.43 36.71 15.05
C THR A 74 -26.48 37.07 16.53
N THR A 75 -26.58 38.36 16.85
CA THR A 75 -26.79 38.87 18.21
C THR A 75 -28.09 39.65 18.32
N ALA A 76 -28.79 39.45 19.44
CA ALA A 76 -30.02 40.19 19.75
C ALA A 76 -29.79 41.45 20.61
N SER A 77 -28.62 41.56 21.28
CA SER A 77 -28.25 42.69 22.15
C SER A 77 -27.36 43.69 21.42
N GLY A 78 -27.49 44.99 21.73
CA GLY A 78 -26.59 46.05 21.24
C GLY A 78 -25.38 46.34 22.14
N VAL A 79 -25.23 45.63 23.27
CA VAL A 79 -24.12 45.83 24.22
C VAL A 79 -23.44 44.50 24.57
N ALA A 80 -22.11 44.56 24.74
CA ALA A 80 -21.29 43.42 25.15
C ALA A 80 -21.54 43.04 26.63
N PRO A 81 -21.55 41.74 27.00
CA PRO A 81 -21.40 40.58 26.10
C PRO A 81 -22.67 40.36 25.25
N PHE A 82 -22.48 40.17 23.95
CA PHE A 82 -23.55 40.02 22.98
C PHE A 82 -24.13 38.61 23.04
N THR A 83 -25.42 38.49 23.37
CA THR A 83 -26.10 37.18 23.39
C THR A 83 -26.39 36.72 21.97
N LEU A 84 -25.95 35.51 21.64
CA LEU A 84 -26.12 34.87 20.34
C LEU A 84 -27.56 34.36 20.16
N SER A 85 -28.06 34.41 18.94
CA SER A 85 -29.44 34.04 18.57
C SER A 85 -29.55 33.67 17.08
N SER A 86 -30.72 33.16 16.68
CA SER A 86 -31.09 32.91 15.28
C SER A 86 -31.26 34.21 14.50
N TYR A 87 -30.67 34.30 13.31
CA TYR A 87 -30.86 35.44 12.42
C TYR A 87 -32.24 35.41 11.75
N GLY A 88 -33.02 36.49 11.91
CA GLY A 88 -34.34 36.64 11.28
C GLY A 88 -34.40 37.67 10.14
N GLY A 89 -33.33 38.40 9.87
CA GLY A 89 -33.30 39.57 8.97
C GLY A 89 -33.24 39.25 7.47
N TYR A 90 -33.70 38.07 7.04
CA TYR A 90 -33.56 37.63 5.65
C TYR A 90 -34.40 38.46 4.67
N SER A 91 -33.86 38.69 3.48
CA SER A 91 -34.61 39.16 2.32
C SER A 91 -34.95 37.98 1.40
N ALA A 92 -36.00 38.08 0.58
CA ALA A 92 -36.21 37.12 -0.48
C ALA A 92 -35.04 37.17 -1.48
N LEU A 93 -34.64 36.03 -2.04
CA LEU A 93 -33.64 36.02 -3.12
C LEU A 93 -34.17 36.80 -4.33
N ASP A 94 -33.54 37.93 -4.66
CA ASP A 94 -33.79 38.63 -5.92
C ASP A 94 -33.41 37.73 -7.10
N LEU A 95 -34.35 37.59 -8.04
CA LEU A 95 -34.24 36.71 -9.20
C LEU A 95 -33.66 37.42 -10.42
N THR A 96 -33.46 38.74 -10.35
CA THR A 96 -32.90 39.54 -11.45
C THR A 96 -31.39 39.70 -11.34
N ALA A 97 -30.76 40.17 -12.41
CA ALA A 97 -29.32 40.37 -12.41
C ALA A 97 -28.92 41.51 -11.45
N GLY A 98 -27.93 41.28 -10.59
CA GLY A 98 -27.46 42.32 -9.66
C GLY A 98 -26.64 41.80 -8.49
N SER A 99 -26.15 42.73 -7.67
CA SER A 99 -25.33 42.45 -6.48
C SER A 99 -25.85 43.19 -5.27
N ASP A 100 -25.89 42.51 -4.12
CA ASP A 100 -26.04 43.12 -2.81
C ASP A 100 -25.27 42.36 -1.72
N THR A 101 -25.41 42.83 -0.49
CA THR A 101 -24.84 42.23 0.72
C THR A 101 -25.91 41.60 1.61
N LEU A 102 -27.08 41.27 1.06
CA LEU A 102 -28.20 40.74 1.83
C LEU A 102 -28.00 39.27 2.15
N ASN A 103 -28.54 38.82 3.28
CA ASN A 103 -28.73 37.40 3.53
C ASN A 103 -30.07 37.01 2.90
N SER A 104 -30.01 36.24 1.82
CA SER A 104 -31.16 35.87 1.02
C SER A 104 -31.83 34.60 1.54
N LYS A 105 -33.14 34.45 1.28
CA LYS A 105 -33.94 33.28 1.62
C LYS A 105 -34.83 32.83 0.47
N VAL A 106 -35.00 31.51 0.34
CA VAL A 106 -35.91 30.84 -0.59
C VAL A 106 -36.80 29.86 0.18
N THR A 107 -38.11 29.91 -0.05
CA THR A 107 -39.13 29.06 0.60
C THR A 107 -40.02 28.31 -0.40
N ALA A 108 -39.89 28.58 -1.70
CA ALA A 108 -40.63 27.93 -2.78
C ALA A 108 -39.71 27.68 -3.98
N SER A 109 -40.18 26.93 -4.98
CA SER A 109 -39.42 26.76 -6.23
C SER A 109 -39.26 28.09 -6.93
N GLN A 110 -38.05 28.37 -7.44
CA GLN A 110 -37.69 29.64 -8.06
C GLN A 110 -36.87 29.38 -9.33
N PHE A 111 -36.90 30.34 -10.26
CA PHE A 111 -36.02 30.40 -11.42
C PHE A 111 -35.20 31.67 -11.36
N LEU A 112 -33.87 31.55 -11.46
CA LEU A 112 -32.97 32.69 -11.47
C LEU A 112 -32.95 33.29 -12.88
N GLY A 113 -33.50 34.49 -13.02
CA GLY A 113 -33.65 35.21 -14.29
C GLY A 113 -32.40 35.99 -14.75
N GLY A 114 -31.39 36.15 -13.89
CA GLY A 114 -30.12 36.82 -14.23
C GLY A 114 -29.00 36.55 -13.23
N ASP A 115 -27.76 36.87 -13.59
CA ASP A 115 -26.58 36.66 -12.73
C ASP A 115 -26.69 37.44 -11.41
N ARG A 116 -26.49 36.73 -10.31
CA ARG A 116 -26.87 37.19 -8.98
C ARG A 116 -25.74 37.04 -7.97
N VAL A 117 -25.46 38.11 -7.23
CA VAL A 117 -24.51 38.12 -6.13
C VAL A 117 -25.23 38.53 -4.85
N THR A 118 -25.14 37.72 -3.81
CA THR A 118 -25.73 37.99 -2.48
C THR A 118 -24.80 37.48 -1.39
N ASN A 119 -25.03 37.83 -0.12
CA ASN A 119 -24.10 37.45 0.95
C ASN A 119 -24.17 35.96 1.28
N THR A 120 -25.35 35.50 1.70
CA THR A 120 -25.61 34.09 2.01
C THR A 120 -26.99 33.69 1.50
N LEU A 121 -27.25 32.39 1.44
CA LEU A 121 -28.56 31.85 1.09
C LEU A 121 -29.06 30.89 2.17
N LYS A 122 -30.30 31.07 2.63
CA LYS A 122 -31.07 30.06 3.37
C LYS A 122 -32.14 29.48 2.44
N ILE A 123 -32.17 28.16 2.28
CA ILE A 123 -33.35 27.45 1.76
C ILE A 123 -34.11 26.95 2.97
N GLU A 124 -35.24 27.58 3.26
CA GLU A 124 -36.03 27.34 4.47
C GLU A 124 -37.25 26.48 4.12
N ASP A 125 -37.41 25.41 4.91
CA ASP A 125 -38.60 24.56 4.93
C ASP A 125 -39.13 24.24 3.53
N PRO A 126 -38.29 23.61 2.69
CA PRO A 126 -38.64 23.38 1.30
C PRO A 126 -39.93 22.59 1.20
N ALA A 127 -40.75 22.91 0.19
CA ALA A 127 -41.83 22.04 -0.22
C ALA A 127 -41.25 20.73 -0.79
N ALA A 128 -42.06 19.66 -0.81
CA ALA A 128 -41.67 18.43 -1.49
C ALA A 128 -41.30 18.75 -2.95
N THR A 129 -40.16 18.22 -3.43
CA THR A 129 -39.64 18.44 -4.79
C THR A 129 -39.30 19.90 -5.14
N GLN A 130 -39.08 20.77 -4.14
CA GLN A 130 -38.66 22.15 -4.39
C GLN A 130 -37.37 22.18 -5.22
N ASN A 131 -37.31 23.12 -6.17
CA ASN A 131 -36.13 23.37 -6.99
C ASN A 131 -35.82 24.87 -7.08
N LEU A 132 -34.59 25.25 -6.77
CA LEU A 132 -34.01 26.52 -7.17
C LEU A 132 -33.26 26.30 -8.48
N ASP A 133 -33.89 26.67 -9.58
CA ASP A 133 -33.29 26.55 -10.91
C ASP A 133 -32.47 27.79 -11.25
N LEU A 134 -31.16 27.63 -11.33
CA LEU A 134 -30.24 28.71 -11.71
C LEU A 134 -30.23 28.98 -13.22
N GLY A 135 -30.83 28.10 -14.03
CA GLY A 135 -30.86 28.27 -15.49
C GLY A 135 -29.45 28.40 -16.07
N ALA A 136 -29.22 29.40 -16.91
CA ALA A 136 -27.90 29.71 -17.46
C ALA A 136 -27.09 30.70 -16.59
N ASN A 137 -27.68 31.16 -15.48
CA ASN A 137 -27.19 32.27 -14.69
C ASN A 137 -26.30 31.81 -13.53
N LEU A 138 -25.45 32.72 -13.07
CA LEU A 138 -24.50 32.52 -12.00
C LEU A 138 -25.04 33.05 -10.68
N LEU A 139 -25.09 32.22 -9.65
CA LEU A 139 -25.33 32.62 -8.26
C LEU A 139 -24.01 32.61 -7.48
N THR A 140 -23.63 33.77 -6.95
CA THR A 140 -22.44 33.93 -6.11
C THR A 140 -22.83 34.29 -4.68
N LEU A 141 -22.33 33.51 -3.71
CA LEU A 141 -22.52 33.75 -2.27
C LEU A 141 -21.25 34.36 -1.69
N THR A 142 -21.21 35.68 -1.50
CA THR A 142 -19.97 36.40 -1.10
C THR A 142 -19.54 36.12 0.33
N GLY A 143 -20.47 35.79 1.22
CA GLY A 143 -20.21 35.24 2.55
C GLY A 143 -19.92 33.75 2.55
N GLY A 144 -20.05 33.07 1.39
CA GLY A 144 -19.77 31.65 1.19
C GLY A 144 -20.82 30.69 1.77
N GLY A 145 -21.83 31.18 2.47
CA GLY A 145 -22.75 30.34 3.23
C GLY A 145 -24.02 29.95 2.48
N LEU A 146 -24.28 28.64 2.43
CA LEU A 146 -25.57 28.05 2.04
C LEU A 146 -26.11 27.23 3.22
N LEU A 147 -27.26 27.61 3.76
CA LEU A 147 -27.95 26.94 4.86
C LEU A 147 -29.25 26.31 4.35
N VAL A 148 -29.53 25.07 4.73
CA VAL A 148 -30.79 24.40 4.38
C VAL A 148 -31.42 23.79 5.64
N THR A 149 -32.69 24.08 5.85
CA THR A 149 -33.49 23.63 7.00
C THR A 149 -34.80 22.98 6.56
N GLY A 150 -35.48 22.31 7.49
CA GLY A 150 -36.81 21.72 7.27
C GLY A 150 -36.80 20.22 7.00
N THR A 151 -37.93 19.66 6.61
CA THR A 151 -38.07 18.19 6.55
C THR A 151 -37.91 17.60 5.16
N ASN A 152 -38.34 18.32 4.12
CA ASN A 152 -38.32 17.82 2.75
C ASN A 152 -36.95 18.00 2.09
N GLY A 153 -36.72 17.23 1.02
CA GLY A 153 -35.57 17.40 0.15
C GLY A 153 -35.76 18.57 -0.82
N THR A 154 -34.66 19.16 -1.28
CA THR A 154 -34.65 20.26 -2.25
C THR A 154 -33.52 20.09 -3.26
N THR A 155 -33.63 20.75 -4.41
CA THR A 155 -32.62 20.74 -5.47
C THR A 155 -32.16 22.15 -5.82
N ILE A 156 -30.88 22.31 -6.12
CA ILE A 156 -30.34 23.46 -6.85
C ILE A 156 -29.91 22.95 -8.23
N SER A 157 -30.64 23.35 -9.27
CA SER A 157 -30.35 22.96 -10.65
C SER A 157 -29.72 24.09 -11.44
N GLY A 158 -29.18 23.76 -12.61
CA GLY A 158 -28.72 24.74 -13.58
C GLY A 158 -28.31 24.06 -14.87
N THR A 159 -28.08 24.87 -15.91
CA THR A 159 -27.64 24.39 -17.21
C THR A 159 -26.27 23.74 -17.06
N SER A 160 -26.14 22.51 -17.58
CA SER A 160 -24.89 21.73 -17.53
C SER A 160 -23.73 22.44 -18.24
N GLY A 161 -22.50 22.13 -17.80
CA GLY A 161 -21.27 22.43 -18.55
C GLY A 161 -20.59 23.77 -18.23
N ALA A 162 -21.24 24.65 -17.46
CA ALA A 162 -20.59 25.86 -16.97
C ALA A 162 -20.99 26.17 -15.54
N THR A 163 -20.10 26.83 -14.80
CA THR A 163 -20.29 27.20 -13.40
C THR A 163 -21.59 27.99 -13.20
N ARG A 164 -22.41 27.56 -12.24
CA ARG A 164 -23.68 28.22 -11.87
C ARG A 164 -23.70 28.61 -10.41
N LEU A 165 -22.94 27.93 -9.56
CA LEU A 165 -22.89 28.23 -8.13
C LEU A 165 -21.45 28.45 -7.68
N MET A 166 -21.22 29.54 -6.97
CA MET A 166 -19.92 29.87 -6.40
C MET A 166 -20.03 30.38 -4.97
N GLY A 167 -19.02 30.08 -4.17
CA GLY A 167 -18.82 30.71 -2.87
C GLY A 167 -18.08 32.05 -2.98
N SER A 168 -17.44 32.44 -1.88
CA SER A 168 -16.64 33.65 -1.81
C SER A 168 -15.40 33.59 -2.72
N ALA A 169 -14.91 34.74 -3.15
CA ALA A 169 -13.76 34.83 -4.06
C ALA A 169 -12.52 34.20 -3.41
N SER A 170 -11.92 33.20 -4.09
CA SER A 170 -10.81 32.37 -3.57
C SER A 170 -11.05 31.76 -2.18
N GLY A 171 -12.32 31.60 -1.80
CA GLY A 171 -12.72 31.18 -0.45
C GLY A 171 -13.48 29.86 -0.45
N ASP A 172 -14.39 29.72 0.50
CA ASP A 172 -15.08 28.47 0.81
C ASP A 172 -16.56 28.62 0.47
N LEU A 173 -17.14 27.63 -0.20
CA LEU A 173 -18.58 27.42 -0.24
C LEU A 173 -18.94 26.49 0.92
N VAL A 174 -19.50 27.05 1.99
CA VAL A 174 -19.88 26.32 3.20
C VAL A 174 -21.35 25.95 3.12
N ILE A 175 -21.59 24.66 2.96
CA ILE A 175 -22.92 24.08 2.84
C ILE A 175 -23.30 23.42 4.16
N SER A 176 -24.24 24.06 4.85
CA SER A 176 -24.79 23.64 6.13
C SER A 176 -26.15 22.95 5.92
N GLN A 177 -26.14 21.61 5.95
CA GLN A 177 -27.33 20.79 5.67
C GLN A 177 -27.96 20.27 6.96
N TYR A 178 -29.09 20.88 7.36
CA TYR A 178 -29.88 20.43 8.50
C TYR A 178 -31.28 19.95 8.11
N ASN A 179 -31.62 19.92 6.81
CA ASN A 179 -32.91 19.42 6.38
C ASN A 179 -32.91 17.90 6.25
N SER A 180 -33.86 17.20 6.87
CA SER A 180 -33.81 15.72 6.90
C SER A 180 -33.93 15.06 5.52
N GLY A 181 -34.56 15.72 4.55
CA GLY A 181 -34.73 15.20 3.18
C GLY A 181 -33.52 15.41 2.26
N GLY A 182 -32.49 16.15 2.71
CA GLY A 182 -31.25 16.39 1.98
C GLY A 182 -31.30 17.46 0.88
N LEU A 183 -30.12 17.80 0.37
CA LEU A 183 -29.95 18.71 -0.77
C LEU A 183 -29.31 17.97 -1.94
N ASN A 184 -29.87 18.10 -3.14
CA ASN A 184 -29.21 17.74 -4.39
C ASN A 184 -28.72 19.00 -5.12
N ILE A 185 -27.43 19.07 -5.46
CA ILE A 185 -26.90 20.14 -6.32
C ILE A 185 -26.49 19.51 -7.64
N SER A 186 -27.27 19.80 -8.69
CA SER A 186 -26.92 19.46 -10.08
C SER A 186 -26.31 20.63 -10.86
N ALA A 187 -26.49 21.85 -10.34
CA ALA A 187 -25.73 23.02 -10.79
C ALA A 187 -24.22 22.80 -10.63
N VAL A 188 -23.43 23.21 -11.62
CA VAL A 188 -21.96 23.13 -11.55
C VAL A 188 -21.43 24.12 -10.52
N ILE A 189 -20.75 23.61 -9.50
CA ILE A 189 -20.00 24.40 -8.52
C ILE A 189 -18.60 24.67 -9.08
N GLY A 190 -18.19 25.94 -9.09
CA GLY A 190 -16.91 26.35 -9.66
C GLY A 190 -16.12 27.32 -8.79
N ASN A 191 -14.91 27.61 -9.27
CA ASN A 191 -13.99 28.58 -8.68
C ASN A 191 -14.47 30.02 -8.90
N ASN A 192 -14.28 30.87 -7.89
CA ASN A 192 -14.53 32.31 -7.98
C ASN A 192 -13.21 33.09 -7.92
N GLY A 193 -12.66 33.43 -9.09
CA GLY A 193 -11.37 34.13 -9.24
C GLY A 193 -10.12 33.28 -8.93
N GLY A 194 -10.16 32.48 -7.86
CA GLY A 194 -9.14 31.52 -7.45
C GLY A 194 -9.75 30.22 -6.93
N ALA A 195 -8.91 29.35 -6.38
CA ALA A 195 -9.35 28.03 -5.90
C ALA A 195 -10.42 28.18 -4.80
N THR A 196 -11.62 27.65 -5.06
CA THR A 196 -12.74 27.63 -4.12
C THR A 196 -12.81 26.27 -3.44
N ALA A 197 -12.83 26.25 -2.11
CA ALA A 197 -13.07 25.05 -1.33
C ALA A 197 -14.56 24.78 -1.19
N LEU A 198 -14.92 23.53 -0.93
CA LEU A 198 -16.27 23.13 -0.58
C LEU A 198 -16.27 22.52 0.82
N THR A 199 -17.08 23.06 1.73
CA THR A 199 -17.22 22.53 3.09
C THR A 199 -18.64 22.03 3.32
N LYS A 200 -18.78 20.74 3.61
CA LYS A 200 -20.04 20.12 4.03
C LYS A 200 -20.09 20.03 5.56
N THR A 201 -21.14 20.59 6.14
CA THR A 201 -21.49 20.44 7.55
C THR A 201 -22.99 20.15 7.71
N GLY A 202 -23.41 19.88 8.95
CA GLY A 202 -24.75 19.40 9.29
C GLY A 202 -24.95 17.91 8.98
N THR A 203 -25.90 17.31 9.67
CA THR A 203 -26.08 15.84 9.70
C THR A 203 -26.78 15.29 8.45
N ALA A 204 -27.51 16.11 7.71
CA ALA A 204 -28.29 15.68 6.57
C ALA A 204 -27.44 15.36 5.33
N PRO A 205 -27.98 14.55 4.39
CA PRO A 205 -27.26 14.20 3.16
C PRO A 205 -27.16 15.38 2.18
N LEU A 206 -25.98 15.55 1.59
CA LEU A 206 -25.75 16.38 0.40
C LEU A 206 -25.44 15.43 -0.76
N THR A 207 -26.07 15.64 -1.91
CA THR A 207 -25.74 14.96 -3.17
C THR A 207 -25.18 15.96 -4.16
N LEU A 208 -24.01 15.68 -4.72
CA LEU A 208 -23.42 16.46 -5.81
C LEU A 208 -23.61 15.69 -7.12
N SER A 209 -24.60 16.09 -7.91
CA SER A 209 -24.94 15.45 -9.19
C SER A 209 -24.46 16.25 -10.40
N GLY A 210 -23.81 17.40 -10.19
CA GLY A 210 -23.16 18.18 -11.24
C GLY A 210 -21.70 17.79 -11.42
N SER A 211 -21.19 17.88 -12.65
CA SER A 211 -19.75 17.80 -12.94
C SER A 211 -19.08 19.12 -12.55
N ASN A 212 -18.45 19.14 -11.37
CA ASN A 212 -17.95 20.36 -10.73
C ASN A 212 -16.53 20.75 -11.18
N THR A 213 -16.19 22.04 -11.04
CA THR A 213 -14.91 22.62 -11.49
C THR A 213 -14.11 23.31 -10.38
N PHE A 214 -14.60 23.30 -9.13
CA PHE A 214 -13.85 23.85 -8.00
C PHE A 214 -12.55 23.08 -7.75
N THR A 215 -11.52 23.73 -7.19
CA THR A 215 -10.18 23.12 -7.00
C THR A 215 -9.57 23.35 -5.61
N GLY A 216 -10.28 24.05 -4.70
CA GLY A 216 -9.79 24.38 -3.35
C GLY A 216 -9.85 23.21 -2.36
N GLY A 217 -10.35 22.04 -2.78
CA GLY A 217 -10.53 20.87 -1.93
C GLY A 217 -11.94 20.72 -1.39
N LEU A 218 -12.21 19.55 -0.83
CA LEU A 218 -13.45 19.17 -0.16
C LEU A 218 -13.18 18.89 1.32
N PHE A 219 -13.97 19.52 2.18
CA PHE A 219 -13.98 19.29 3.61
C PHE A 219 -15.33 18.71 4.04
N ILE A 220 -15.31 17.57 4.73
CA ILE A 220 -16.52 16.94 5.28
C ILE A 220 -16.41 16.99 6.81
N ASN A 221 -17.20 17.87 7.41
CA ASN A 221 -17.24 18.05 8.85
C ASN A 221 -18.25 17.13 9.52
N SER A 222 -19.38 16.86 8.86
CA SER A 222 -20.42 15.96 9.36
C SER A 222 -21.41 15.52 8.27
N GLY A 223 -22.11 14.43 8.55
CA GLY A 223 -23.20 13.91 7.71
C GLY A 223 -22.71 13.08 6.52
N ASN A 224 -23.60 12.88 5.56
CA ASN A 224 -23.36 12.09 4.36
C ASN A 224 -23.18 13.01 3.14
N LEU A 225 -22.14 12.77 2.34
CA LEU A 225 -21.95 13.34 1.01
C LEU A 225 -22.02 12.23 -0.03
N VAL A 226 -22.96 12.32 -0.96
CA VAL A 226 -23.14 11.39 -2.07
C VAL A 226 -22.63 12.03 -3.35
N LEU A 227 -21.80 11.30 -4.10
CA LEU A 227 -21.34 11.69 -5.43
C LEU A 227 -22.33 11.12 -6.46
N GLY A 228 -23.16 11.99 -7.03
CA GLY A 228 -24.16 11.64 -8.04
C GLY A 228 -23.62 11.66 -9.48
N ASP A 229 -22.37 12.09 -9.69
CA ASP A 229 -21.73 12.23 -11.00
C ASP A 229 -20.21 11.88 -10.91
N PRO A 230 -19.59 11.29 -11.96
CA PRO A 230 -18.15 11.00 -11.97
C PRO A 230 -17.24 12.24 -11.88
N GLY A 231 -17.74 13.40 -12.29
CA GLY A 231 -17.11 14.72 -12.19
C GLY A 231 -17.47 15.48 -10.91
N ALA A 232 -18.19 14.89 -9.96
CA ALA A 232 -18.67 15.57 -8.75
C ALA A 232 -17.55 16.25 -7.92
N LEU A 233 -16.33 15.72 -7.96
CA LEU A 233 -15.16 16.28 -7.24
C LEU A 233 -14.08 16.83 -8.18
N ASN A 234 -14.43 17.16 -9.42
CA ASN A 234 -13.49 17.58 -10.47
C ASN A 234 -12.42 16.51 -10.72
N SER A 235 -12.79 15.40 -11.36
CA SER A 235 -11.88 14.29 -11.69
C SER A 235 -10.89 14.61 -12.83
N THR A 236 -10.70 15.90 -13.17
CA THR A 236 -9.81 16.34 -14.25
C THR A 236 -8.35 16.21 -13.82
N PRO A 237 -7.49 15.50 -14.59
CA PRO A 237 -6.06 15.38 -14.31
C PRO A 237 -5.37 16.71 -14.02
N GLY A 238 -4.78 16.85 -12.84
CA GLY A 238 -4.05 18.05 -12.41
C GLY A 238 -4.89 19.06 -11.62
N SER A 239 -6.21 18.89 -11.58
CA SER A 239 -7.15 19.78 -10.88
C SER A 239 -7.99 19.05 -9.83
N GLU A 240 -7.65 17.80 -9.52
CA GLU A 240 -8.44 16.98 -8.62
C GLU A 240 -8.48 17.56 -7.21
N ASN A 241 -9.64 17.46 -6.56
CA ASN A 241 -9.79 17.93 -5.20
C ASN A 241 -9.14 16.97 -4.19
N ALA A 242 -8.49 17.54 -3.18
CA ALA A 242 -8.15 16.82 -1.96
C ALA A 242 -9.40 16.65 -1.11
N VAL A 243 -9.57 15.49 -0.48
CA VAL A 243 -10.68 15.22 0.45
C VAL A 243 -10.15 15.15 1.87
N THR A 244 -10.73 15.97 2.73
CA THR A 244 -10.37 16.06 4.16
C THR A 244 -11.60 15.86 5.03
N PHE A 245 -11.52 14.89 5.93
CA PHE A 245 -12.55 14.64 6.94
C PHE A 245 -12.15 15.28 8.26
N ALA A 246 -13.10 15.95 8.93
CA ALA A 246 -12.87 16.49 10.27
C ALA A 246 -12.68 15.38 11.32
N ALA A 247 -12.16 15.73 12.50
CA ALA A 247 -11.87 14.75 13.54
C ALA A 247 -13.12 14.15 14.20
N THR A 248 -14.18 14.93 14.37
CA THR A 248 -15.38 14.58 15.15
C THR A 248 -16.56 14.22 14.26
N ASP A 249 -17.63 13.67 14.85
CA ASP A 249 -18.90 13.31 14.21
C ASP A 249 -18.83 12.20 13.16
N ILE A 250 -19.99 11.62 12.84
CA ILE A 250 -20.09 10.64 11.75
C ILE A 250 -20.01 11.39 10.42
N LYS A 251 -19.13 10.91 9.54
CA LYS A 251 -18.88 11.47 8.21
C LYS A 251 -18.86 10.33 7.21
N ILE A 252 -19.66 10.45 6.15
CA ILE A 252 -19.73 9.46 5.08
C ILE A 252 -19.46 10.17 3.75
N LEU A 253 -18.55 9.62 2.96
CA LEU A 253 -18.44 9.91 1.54
C LEU A 253 -18.90 8.66 0.78
N SER A 254 -19.99 8.78 0.01
CA SER A 254 -20.56 7.72 -0.81
C SER A 254 -20.31 8.01 -2.29
N LEU A 255 -19.74 7.05 -3.02
CA LEU A 255 -19.45 7.20 -4.46
C LEU A 255 -20.71 7.06 -5.33
N GLY A 256 -21.80 6.49 -4.82
CA GLY A 256 -23.07 6.38 -5.56
C GLY A 256 -22.98 5.59 -6.87
N GLY A 257 -21.99 4.70 -7.04
CA GLY A 257 -21.73 3.99 -8.30
C GLY A 257 -20.84 4.74 -9.29
N ASN A 258 -20.30 5.89 -8.91
CA ASN A 258 -19.45 6.71 -9.77
C ASN A 258 -17.96 6.47 -9.48
N SER A 259 -17.19 6.20 -10.52
CA SER A 259 -15.74 6.16 -10.40
C SER A 259 -15.18 7.59 -10.42
N VAL A 260 -14.42 7.95 -9.39
CA VAL A 260 -13.94 9.33 -9.19
C VAL A 260 -12.45 9.37 -8.90
N VAL A 261 -11.82 10.50 -9.22
CA VAL A 261 -10.40 10.74 -8.93
C VAL A 261 -10.29 11.86 -7.91
N VAL A 262 -9.49 11.62 -6.86
CA VAL A 262 -9.16 12.62 -5.83
C VAL A 262 -7.65 12.77 -5.73
N ARG A 263 -7.20 13.99 -5.39
CA ARG A 263 -5.78 14.28 -5.23
C ARG A 263 -5.20 13.58 -4.01
N SER A 264 -5.91 13.63 -2.88
CA SER A 264 -5.51 13.00 -1.62
C SER A 264 -6.74 12.67 -0.78
N LEU A 265 -6.56 11.78 0.19
CA LEU A 265 -7.62 11.34 1.11
C LEU A 265 -7.09 11.38 2.54
N SER A 266 -7.63 12.26 3.38
CA SER A 266 -7.10 12.48 4.73
C SER A 266 -8.18 12.63 5.80
N VAL A 267 -7.87 12.18 7.01
CA VAL A 267 -8.68 12.45 8.22
C VAL A 267 -7.85 13.31 9.16
N ILE A 268 -8.43 14.40 9.66
CA ILE A 268 -7.81 15.22 10.69
C ILE A 268 -7.91 14.45 12.02
N GLY A 269 -6.77 14.16 12.63
CA GLY A 269 -6.70 13.37 13.87
C GLY A 269 -6.82 11.85 13.67
N ASN A 270 -6.84 11.11 14.78
CA ASN A 270 -6.81 9.64 14.80
C ASN A 270 -8.08 9.04 15.41
N ASN A 271 -9.21 9.10 14.69
CA ASN A 271 -10.52 8.63 15.17
C ASN A 271 -11.12 7.57 14.23
N PRO A 272 -10.63 6.31 14.27
CA PRO A 272 -11.21 5.23 13.48
C PRO A 272 -12.66 4.93 13.90
N GLY A 273 -13.55 4.72 12.92
CA GLY A 273 -14.95 4.29 13.16
C GLY A 273 -16.03 5.36 12.96
N VAL A 274 -15.68 6.65 12.92
CA VAL A 274 -16.63 7.75 12.63
C VAL A 274 -16.50 8.32 11.22
N THR A 275 -15.51 7.87 10.45
CA THR A 275 -15.30 8.25 9.05
C THR A 275 -15.46 7.03 8.17
N ILE A 276 -16.36 7.11 7.19
CA ILE A 276 -16.66 6.03 6.26
C ILE A 276 -16.51 6.52 4.82
N LEU A 277 -15.82 5.74 4.01
CA LEU A 277 -15.82 5.84 2.57
C LEU A 277 -16.54 4.60 2.01
N GLU A 278 -17.51 4.80 1.12
CA GLU A 278 -18.29 3.70 0.56
C GLU A 278 -18.74 3.90 -0.88
N ASN A 279 -19.21 2.82 -1.52
CA ASN A 279 -19.91 2.92 -2.79
C ASN A 279 -21.42 3.10 -2.61
N ALA A 280 -22.06 2.24 -1.79
CA ALA A 280 -23.49 2.22 -1.51
C ALA A 280 -24.39 2.27 -2.76
N SER A 281 -23.99 1.53 -3.81
CA SER A 281 -24.69 1.43 -5.08
C SER A 281 -24.61 0.01 -5.63
N ALA A 282 -25.52 -0.35 -6.54
CA ALA A 282 -25.46 -1.61 -7.29
C ALA A 282 -24.39 -1.59 -8.39
N THR A 283 -24.04 -0.42 -8.88
CA THR A 283 -22.97 -0.25 -9.87
C THR A 283 -21.62 -0.28 -9.16
N PRO A 284 -20.66 -1.12 -9.58
CA PRO A 284 -19.30 -1.06 -9.06
C PRO A 284 -18.65 0.30 -9.30
N ALA A 285 -17.80 0.74 -8.37
CA ALA A 285 -17.11 2.03 -8.48
C ALA A 285 -15.63 1.90 -8.12
N THR A 286 -14.79 2.71 -8.76
CA THR A 286 -13.38 2.86 -8.43
C THR A 286 -13.10 4.22 -7.83
N LEU A 287 -12.54 4.26 -6.62
CA LEU A 287 -11.89 5.48 -6.12
C LEU A 287 -10.42 5.47 -6.52
N THR A 288 -10.01 6.46 -7.32
CA THR A 288 -8.60 6.70 -7.64
C THR A 288 -8.03 7.81 -6.76
N ILE A 289 -6.95 7.54 -6.04
CA ILE A 289 -6.23 8.52 -5.22
C ILE A 289 -4.86 8.80 -5.81
N GLY A 290 -4.55 10.06 -6.07
CA GLY A 290 -3.18 10.54 -6.16
C GLY A 290 -2.59 10.82 -7.53
N ASN A 291 -3.40 11.04 -8.56
CA ASN A 291 -2.95 11.25 -9.95
C ASN A 291 -1.92 12.41 -10.11
N SER A 292 -2.19 13.62 -9.61
CA SER A 292 -1.26 14.78 -9.70
C SER A 292 -0.93 15.39 -8.33
N ALA A 293 0.36 15.62 -8.05
CA ALA A 293 0.88 16.33 -6.88
C ALA A 293 0.38 15.85 -5.49
N ASN A 294 0.13 14.54 -5.34
CA ASN A 294 -0.32 13.99 -4.06
C ASN A 294 0.80 14.09 -2.99
N ALA A 295 0.53 14.81 -1.92
CA ALA A 295 1.34 14.80 -0.71
C ALA A 295 1.13 13.51 0.09
N ALA A 296 1.86 13.32 1.19
CA ALA A 296 1.56 12.23 2.10
C ALA A 296 0.16 12.42 2.71
N SER A 297 -0.67 11.37 2.66
CA SER A 297 -2.03 11.38 3.18
C SER A 297 -2.29 10.15 4.03
N THR A 298 -3.09 10.32 5.08
CA THR A 298 -3.43 9.25 6.02
C THR A 298 -4.94 9.19 6.17
N PHE A 299 -5.51 8.06 5.82
CA PHE A 299 -6.93 7.77 6.01
C PHE A 299 -7.12 6.80 7.17
N ASN A 300 -7.66 7.32 8.26
CA ASN A 300 -7.98 6.56 9.47
C ASN A 300 -9.43 6.05 9.48
N GLY A 301 -10.20 6.29 8.41
CA GLY A 301 -11.59 5.83 8.28
C GLY A 301 -11.70 4.41 7.70
N VAL A 302 -12.92 3.87 7.72
CA VAL A 302 -13.24 2.56 7.14
C VAL A 302 -13.64 2.72 5.68
N ILE A 303 -13.10 1.87 4.81
CA ILE A 303 -13.50 1.74 3.41
C ILE A 303 -14.38 0.49 3.26
N ARG A 304 -15.57 0.61 2.67
CA ARG A 304 -16.53 -0.50 2.52
C ARG A 304 -17.31 -0.43 1.21
N ASP A 305 -17.93 -1.53 0.79
CA ASP A 305 -18.83 -1.50 -0.38
C ASP A 305 -20.12 -0.71 -0.06
N GLY A 306 -20.66 -0.85 1.16
CA GLY A 306 -21.90 -0.17 1.56
C GLY A 306 -23.18 -0.92 1.15
N SER A 307 -24.34 -0.29 1.29
CA SER A 307 -25.64 -0.86 0.91
C SER A 307 -25.82 -0.76 -0.61
N GLY A 308 -25.73 -1.86 -1.36
CA GLY A 308 -25.94 -1.82 -2.82
C GLY A 308 -25.41 -3.01 -3.59
N ALA A 309 -24.53 -3.84 -3.01
CA ALA A 309 -23.87 -4.99 -3.65
C ALA A 309 -22.85 -4.66 -4.75
N GLY A 310 -22.80 -3.44 -5.28
CA GLY A 310 -21.73 -2.98 -6.16
C GLY A 310 -20.42 -2.81 -5.38
N VAL A 311 -19.37 -3.46 -5.84
CA VAL A 311 -18.06 -3.48 -5.17
C VAL A 311 -17.33 -2.15 -5.31
N LEU A 312 -16.54 -1.81 -4.29
CA LEU A 312 -15.62 -0.67 -4.30
C LEU A 312 -14.19 -1.16 -4.59
N THR A 313 -13.62 -0.68 -5.68
CA THR A 313 -12.20 -0.87 -6.02
C THR A 313 -11.39 0.35 -5.58
N LEU A 314 -10.23 0.12 -4.96
CA LEU A 314 -9.32 1.18 -4.56
C LEU A 314 -8.12 1.26 -5.51
N LYS A 315 -7.87 2.41 -6.13
CA LYS A 315 -6.71 2.63 -7.00
C LYS A 315 -5.79 3.71 -6.43
N LYS A 316 -4.57 3.35 -6.04
CA LYS A 316 -3.52 4.31 -5.72
C LYS A 316 -2.74 4.67 -7.00
N SER A 317 -2.62 5.95 -7.32
CA SER A 317 -1.88 6.49 -8.47
C SER A 317 -0.94 7.62 -8.07
N GLY A 318 -0.07 8.01 -9.00
CA GLY A 318 0.91 9.10 -8.88
C GLY A 318 1.90 8.94 -7.73
N THR A 319 2.76 9.92 -7.53
CA THR A 319 4.01 9.78 -6.75
C THR A 319 3.83 9.87 -5.22
N GLY A 320 2.69 10.37 -4.75
CA GLY A 320 2.42 10.58 -3.32
C GLY A 320 2.27 9.31 -2.49
N SER A 321 2.09 9.50 -1.19
CA SER A 321 1.88 8.41 -0.21
C SER A 321 0.45 8.37 0.31
N LEU A 322 -0.11 7.17 0.48
CA LEU A 322 -1.40 6.92 1.13
C LEU A 322 -1.23 5.87 2.25
N ASN A 323 -1.50 6.24 3.49
CA ASN A 323 -1.57 5.29 4.61
C ASN A 323 -3.03 4.95 4.92
N LEU A 324 -3.35 3.67 4.96
CA LEU A 324 -4.63 3.13 5.41
C LEU A 324 -4.43 2.44 6.75
N ASN A 325 -5.05 2.99 7.80
CA ASN A 325 -4.80 2.56 9.17
C ASN A 325 -5.96 1.78 9.79
N ALA A 326 -7.15 1.80 9.17
CA ALA A 326 -8.32 1.07 9.66
C ALA A 326 -8.42 -0.34 9.06
N THR A 327 -9.21 -1.20 9.71
CA THR A 327 -9.73 -2.42 9.09
C THR A 327 -10.84 -2.06 8.12
N ASN A 328 -10.77 -2.59 6.90
CA ASN A 328 -11.67 -2.28 5.80
C ASN A 328 -12.55 -3.47 5.43
N THR A 329 -13.62 -3.24 4.67
CA THR A 329 -14.57 -4.28 4.22
C THR A 329 -14.99 -4.15 2.75
N PHE A 330 -14.31 -3.33 1.94
CA PHE A 330 -14.52 -3.31 0.48
C PHE A 330 -14.02 -4.61 -0.16
N THR A 331 -14.59 -4.98 -1.30
CA THR A 331 -14.30 -6.28 -1.95
C THR A 331 -13.84 -6.17 -3.41
N GLY A 332 -13.77 -4.96 -3.98
CA GLY A 332 -13.47 -4.75 -5.39
C GLY A 332 -11.99 -4.84 -5.78
N GLY A 333 -11.08 -5.20 -4.87
CA GLY A 333 -9.65 -5.25 -5.15
C GLY A 333 -8.89 -3.94 -4.91
N VAL A 334 -7.55 -4.02 -5.01
CA VAL A 334 -6.64 -2.89 -4.92
C VAL A 334 -5.75 -2.81 -6.16
N ILE A 335 -5.70 -1.63 -6.78
CA ILE A 335 -4.83 -1.33 -7.92
C ILE A 335 -3.72 -0.37 -7.48
N LEU A 336 -2.47 -0.79 -7.70
CA LEU A 336 -1.27 -0.05 -7.36
C LEU A 336 -0.62 0.48 -8.65
N ASN A 337 -0.80 1.77 -8.89
CA ASN A 337 -0.39 2.48 -10.10
C ASN A 337 0.53 3.66 -9.79
N GLY A 338 1.46 3.50 -8.83
CA GLY A 338 2.47 4.49 -8.50
C GLY A 338 2.54 4.91 -7.03
N GLY A 339 3.70 5.46 -6.67
CA GLY A 339 3.94 6.10 -5.37
C GLY A 339 4.05 5.11 -4.23
N THR A 340 3.62 5.52 -3.04
CA THR A 340 3.70 4.71 -1.82
C THR A 340 2.32 4.42 -1.26
N VAL A 341 2.09 3.19 -0.78
CA VAL A 341 0.90 2.82 -0.02
C VAL A 341 1.30 2.11 1.26
N GLY A 342 0.74 2.53 2.39
CA GLY A 342 0.90 1.89 3.68
C GLY A 342 -0.39 1.16 4.08
N PHE A 343 -0.30 -0.12 4.40
CA PHE A 343 -1.40 -0.90 4.97
C PHE A 343 -1.08 -1.18 6.43
N GLN A 344 -1.43 -0.25 7.33
CA GLN A 344 -0.92 -0.25 8.71
C GLN A 344 -1.79 -1.03 9.70
N SER A 345 -2.89 -1.63 9.23
CA SER A 345 -3.70 -2.60 9.97
C SER A 345 -3.71 -3.94 9.23
N ALA A 346 -3.70 -5.06 9.95
CA ALA A 346 -3.80 -6.40 9.37
C ALA A 346 -5.09 -6.58 8.54
N GLY A 347 -6.15 -5.82 8.86
CA GLY A 347 -7.41 -5.81 8.12
C GLY A 347 -7.52 -4.72 7.05
N ALA A 348 -6.46 -3.93 6.79
CA ALA A 348 -6.52 -2.81 5.86
C ALA A 348 -6.76 -3.26 4.41
N LEU A 349 -6.27 -4.46 4.03
CA LEU A 349 -6.48 -5.02 2.70
C LEU A 349 -7.78 -5.81 2.56
N ASN A 350 -8.43 -6.24 3.65
CA ASN A 350 -9.60 -7.12 3.62
C ASN A 350 -9.45 -8.33 2.68
N ASN A 351 -8.26 -8.93 2.62
CA ASN A 351 -7.96 -10.04 1.71
C ASN A 351 -8.19 -9.74 0.21
N ASN A 352 -8.21 -8.48 -0.20
CA ASN A 352 -8.44 -8.11 -1.59
C ASN A 352 -7.29 -8.54 -2.50
N ALA A 353 -7.63 -8.86 -3.76
CA ALA A 353 -6.62 -9.06 -4.80
C ALA A 353 -5.86 -7.75 -5.06
N ILE A 354 -4.55 -7.86 -5.29
CA ILE A 354 -3.68 -6.71 -5.55
C ILE A 354 -3.21 -6.78 -7.01
N THR A 355 -3.45 -5.72 -7.77
CA THR A 355 -2.94 -5.57 -9.15
C THR A 355 -1.94 -4.43 -9.18
N VAL A 356 -0.72 -4.69 -9.64
CA VAL A 356 0.34 -3.69 -9.75
C VAL A 356 0.52 -3.34 -11.22
N THR A 357 0.24 -2.09 -11.57
CA THR A 357 0.26 -1.59 -12.96
C THR A 357 1.40 -0.60 -13.21
N ALA A 358 2.01 -0.07 -12.14
CA ALA A 358 3.19 0.77 -12.21
C ALA A 358 4.03 0.61 -10.94
N ASN A 359 5.29 1.09 -11.00
CA ASN A 359 6.23 1.01 -9.88
C ASN A 359 5.63 1.60 -8.60
N THR A 360 5.43 0.76 -7.59
CA THR A 360 4.78 1.16 -6.34
C THR A 360 5.57 0.61 -5.15
N VAL A 361 5.70 1.44 -4.11
CA VAL A 361 6.21 1.02 -2.81
C VAL A 361 5.03 0.66 -1.90
N MET A 362 5.02 -0.55 -1.37
CA MET A 362 4.07 -1.01 -0.37
C MET A 362 4.78 -1.14 0.99
N ASN A 363 4.22 -0.52 2.02
CA ASN A 363 4.65 -0.63 3.42
C ASN A 363 3.52 -1.26 4.26
N PRO A 364 3.37 -2.59 4.22
CA PRO A 364 2.34 -3.26 5.01
C PRO A 364 2.79 -3.52 6.45
N ALA A 365 1.84 -3.59 7.37
CA ALA A 365 2.02 -4.25 8.66
C ALA A 365 2.23 -5.76 8.45
N THR A 366 2.56 -6.49 9.53
CA THR A 366 2.58 -7.96 9.45
C THR A 366 1.17 -8.47 9.16
N GLN A 367 0.99 -9.17 8.05
CA GLN A 367 -0.32 -9.66 7.62
C GLN A 367 -0.21 -10.81 6.62
N THR A 368 -1.29 -11.61 6.51
CA THR A 368 -1.47 -12.59 5.44
C THR A 368 -2.68 -12.17 4.60
N ASN A 369 -2.48 -11.99 3.30
CA ASN A 369 -3.52 -11.71 2.33
C ASN A 369 -3.95 -13.02 1.66
N THR A 370 -5.22 -13.39 1.72
CA THR A 370 -5.63 -14.67 1.11
C THR A 370 -5.82 -14.60 -0.40
N ALA A 371 -6.02 -13.41 -0.97
CA ALA A 371 -6.06 -13.22 -2.42
C ALA A 371 -4.68 -13.03 -3.05
N GLY A 372 -4.64 -13.24 -4.36
CA GLY A 372 -3.43 -13.20 -5.17
C GLY A 372 -2.93 -11.79 -5.49
N ILE A 373 -1.76 -11.76 -6.12
CA ILE A 373 -1.09 -10.55 -6.59
C ILE A 373 -0.82 -10.71 -8.09
N THR A 374 -1.24 -9.73 -8.88
CA THR A 374 -0.94 -9.66 -10.31
C THR A 374 0.08 -8.55 -10.55
N LEU A 375 1.24 -8.91 -11.08
CA LEU A 375 2.35 -7.99 -11.36
C LEU A 375 2.41 -7.76 -12.87
N ASN A 376 1.83 -6.66 -13.34
CA ASN A 376 1.79 -6.38 -14.78
C ASN A 376 3.18 -6.05 -15.32
N ASN A 377 3.36 -6.25 -16.62
CA ASN A 377 4.59 -5.97 -17.34
C ASN A 377 5.13 -4.57 -16.99
N SER A 378 6.45 -4.51 -16.77
CA SER A 378 7.21 -3.30 -16.46
C SER A 378 6.85 -2.62 -15.13
N SER A 379 5.90 -3.15 -14.36
CA SER A 379 5.66 -2.71 -12.99
C SER A 379 6.68 -3.29 -12.03
N ILE A 380 6.97 -2.60 -10.92
CA ILE A 380 7.79 -3.13 -9.82
C ILE A 380 7.00 -2.93 -8.53
N LEU A 381 6.75 -4.02 -7.81
CA LEU A 381 6.26 -3.95 -6.43
C LEU A 381 7.47 -3.93 -5.48
N SER A 382 7.76 -2.77 -4.92
CA SER A 382 8.77 -2.64 -3.86
C SER A 382 8.09 -2.80 -2.51
N ILE A 383 8.51 -3.76 -1.69
CA ILE A 383 7.94 -3.98 -0.37
C ILE A 383 8.97 -3.55 0.69
N GLY A 384 8.57 -2.64 1.57
CA GLY A 384 9.38 -2.23 2.71
C GLY A 384 8.60 -2.35 4.00
N THR A 385 8.83 -3.45 4.72
CA THR A 385 8.35 -3.64 6.09
C THR A 385 9.50 -3.34 7.05
N ASN A 386 9.28 -2.46 8.03
CA ASN A 386 10.35 -2.13 8.99
C ASN A 386 10.66 -3.30 9.93
N THR A 387 9.67 -4.12 10.27
CA THR A 387 9.79 -5.38 11.02
C THR A 387 8.53 -6.21 10.78
N GLY A 388 8.57 -7.23 9.93
CA GLY A 388 7.36 -8.01 9.68
C GLY A 388 7.40 -9.00 8.53
N THR A 389 6.33 -9.77 8.44
CA THR A 389 6.07 -10.68 7.32
C THR A 389 4.83 -10.20 6.57
N PHE A 390 4.98 -9.98 5.26
CA PHE A 390 3.84 -9.92 4.36
C PHE A 390 3.71 -11.27 3.64
N ALA A 391 2.60 -11.95 3.86
CA ALA A 391 2.33 -13.23 3.24
C ALA A 391 1.14 -13.12 2.28
N THR A 392 1.14 -13.93 1.23
CA THR A 392 -0.06 -14.26 0.46
C THR A 392 -0.17 -15.75 0.22
N SER A 393 -1.39 -16.28 0.42
CA SER A 393 -1.75 -17.65 0.04
C SER A 393 -2.41 -17.72 -1.34
N GLY A 394 -2.79 -16.58 -1.91
CA GLY A 394 -3.25 -16.49 -3.28
C GLY A 394 -2.08 -16.50 -4.26
N ALA A 395 -2.34 -16.87 -5.51
CA ALA A 395 -1.30 -16.96 -6.53
C ALA A 395 -0.68 -15.59 -6.83
N VAL A 396 0.65 -15.56 -6.94
CA VAL A 396 1.39 -14.42 -7.51
C VAL A 396 1.65 -14.70 -8.99
N THR A 397 1.23 -13.79 -9.87
CA THR A 397 1.22 -13.97 -11.33
C THR A 397 1.78 -12.75 -12.06
N GLY A 398 2.06 -12.90 -13.36
CA GLY A 398 2.58 -11.83 -14.22
C GLY A 398 4.11 -11.78 -14.32
N ASP A 399 4.61 -10.77 -15.01
CA ASP A 399 6.01 -10.60 -15.43
C ASP A 399 6.66 -9.30 -14.90
N GLY A 400 5.93 -8.51 -14.10
CA GLY A 400 6.49 -7.37 -13.37
C GLY A 400 7.60 -7.75 -12.38
N GLY A 401 8.31 -6.81 -11.78
CA GLY A 401 9.35 -7.06 -10.79
C GLY A 401 8.86 -7.02 -9.35
N ILE A 402 9.63 -7.65 -8.46
CA ILE A 402 9.52 -7.50 -7.02
C ILE A 402 10.85 -6.97 -6.48
N THR A 403 10.78 -5.94 -5.65
CA THR A 403 11.94 -5.47 -4.89
C THR A 403 11.65 -5.60 -3.40
N LEU A 404 12.51 -6.28 -2.66
CA LEU A 404 12.49 -6.24 -1.19
C LEU A 404 13.34 -5.04 -0.77
N SER A 405 12.70 -3.89 -0.56
CA SER A 405 13.34 -2.61 -0.21
C SER A 405 13.31 -2.39 1.30
N GLN A 406 14.47 -2.42 1.94
CA GLN A 406 14.58 -2.28 3.39
C GLN A 406 14.37 -0.80 3.79
N LEU A 407 13.18 -0.44 4.27
CA LEU A 407 12.85 0.95 4.66
C LEU A 407 13.14 1.28 6.14
N GLY A 408 13.63 0.32 6.94
CA GLY A 408 13.87 0.51 8.38
C GLY A 408 14.65 -0.63 9.06
N GLN A 409 14.75 -0.61 10.39
CA GLN A 409 15.57 -1.53 11.18
C GLN A 409 14.91 -2.91 11.33
N GLY A 410 15.20 -3.86 10.42
CA GLY A 410 14.73 -5.24 10.57
C GLY A 410 14.72 -6.06 9.28
N ALA A 411 14.26 -7.31 9.39
CA ALA A 411 14.05 -8.20 8.25
C ALA A 411 12.80 -7.83 7.46
N THR A 412 12.89 -7.82 6.12
CA THR A 412 11.73 -7.82 5.22
C THR A 412 11.47 -9.25 4.77
N ARG A 413 10.32 -9.82 5.18
CA ARG A 413 9.95 -11.21 4.85
C ARG A 413 8.72 -11.23 3.95
N LEU A 414 8.84 -11.88 2.80
CA LEU A 414 7.76 -12.14 1.86
C LEU A 414 7.48 -13.63 1.75
N ASN A 415 6.25 -14.04 2.00
CA ASN A 415 5.85 -15.44 1.93
C ASN A 415 4.76 -15.64 0.88
N PHE A 416 5.11 -16.19 -0.28
CA PHE A 416 4.16 -16.57 -1.32
C PHE A 416 3.86 -18.06 -1.20
N THR A 417 2.92 -18.37 -0.32
CA THR A 417 2.64 -19.75 0.10
C THR A 417 1.71 -20.50 -0.85
N SER A 418 1.20 -19.84 -1.90
CA SER A 418 0.45 -20.51 -2.96
C SER A 418 1.33 -21.54 -3.69
N THR A 419 0.73 -22.68 -4.02
CA THR A 419 1.32 -23.71 -4.89
C THR A 419 1.10 -23.43 -6.38
N ALA A 420 0.46 -22.31 -6.72
CA ALA A 420 0.09 -21.91 -8.08
C ALA A 420 0.67 -20.54 -8.50
N ASN A 421 1.81 -20.13 -7.94
CA ASN A 421 2.50 -18.92 -8.39
C ASN A 421 3.06 -19.15 -9.80
N THR A 422 2.66 -18.29 -10.74
CA THR A 422 3.13 -18.30 -12.15
C THR A 422 4.00 -17.10 -12.49
N PHE A 423 4.37 -16.30 -11.49
CA PHE A 423 5.19 -15.11 -11.62
C PHE A 423 6.57 -15.36 -12.27
N THR A 424 6.89 -14.65 -13.35
CA THR A 424 8.12 -14.82 -14.16
C THR A 424 9.10 -13.66 -14.11
N GLY A 425 8.71 -12.51 -13.56
CA GLY A 425 9.56 -11.31 -13.56
C GLY A 425 10.69 -11.31 -12.52
N PRO A 426 11.50 -10.25 -12.45
CA PRO A 426 12.70 -10.23 -11.63
C PRO A 426 12.40 -10.11 -10.13
N VAL A 427 13.25 -10.69 -9.30
CA VAL A 427 13.24 -10.52 -7.83
C VAL A 427 14.53 -9.86 -7.40
N LYS A 428 14.44 -8.74 -6.68
CA LYS A 428 15.59 -7.98 -6.22
C LYS A 428 15.57 -7.84 -4.71
N PHE A 429 16.65 -8.24 -4.06
CA PHE A 429 16.88 -7.97 -2.64
C PHE A 429 17.75 -6.72 -2.53
N ALA A 430 17.14 -5.61 -2.07
CA ALA A 430 17.87 -4.36 -1.90
C ALA A 430 18.67 -4.35 -0.59
N VAL A 431 19.82 -3.69 -0.61
CA VAL A 431 20.70 -3.58 0.57
C VAL A 431 20.63 -2.18 1.15
N THR A 432 20.40 -2.05 2.45
CA THR A 432 20.65 -0.79 3.16
C THR A 432 21.85 -0.91 4.10
N PRO A 433 22.51 0.21 4.44
CA PRO A 433 23.80 0.19 5.12
C PRO A 433 23.76 -0.26 6.59
N ASN A 434 22.59 -0.50 7.18
CA ASN A 434 22.49 -0.78 8.61
C ASN A 434 22.60 -2.29 8.91
N ALA A 435 23.26 -2.61 10.01
CA ALA A 435 23.41 -3.99 10.48
C ALA A 435 22.04 -4.59 10.88
N GLY A 436 21.81 -5.85 10.51
CA GLY A 436 20.62 -6.63 10.92
C GLY A 436 19.46 -6.65 9.91
N GLN A 437 19.56 -5.90 8.80
CA GLN A 437 18.51 -5.83 7.79
C GLN A 437 18.69 -6.93 6.73
N HIS A 438 17.87 -7.97 6.73
CA HIS A 438 17.87 -8.99 5.66
C HIS A 438 16.57 -9.01 4.87
N GLY A 439 16.64 -9.54 3.65
CA GLY A 439 15.48 -9.77 2.80
C GLY A 439 15.28 -11.27 2.64
N GLU A 440 14.07 -11.76 2.88
CA GLU A 440 13.71 -13.16 2.72
C GLU A 440 12.49 -13.29 1.83
N LEU A 441 12.59 -14.15 0.82
CA LEU A 441 11.46 -14.56 -0.01
C LEU A 441 11.26 -16.07 0.14
N THR A 442 10.11 -16.48 0.67
CA THR A 442 9.66 -17.87 0.71
C THR A 442 8.61 -18.11 -0.36
N VAL A 443 8.77 -19.16 -1.16
CA VAL A 443 7.81 -19.55 -2.21
C VAL A 443 7.50 -21.05 -2.16
N ASN A 444 6.23 -21.44 -2.31
CA ASN A 444 5.85 -22.87 -2.46
C ASN A 444 5.75 -23.31 -3.94
N SER A 445 5.80 -22.36 -4.85
CA SER A 445 5.87 -22.54 -6.30
C SER A 445 6.49 -21.28 -6.91
N PHE A 446 7.21 -21.42 -8.02
CA PHE A 446 7.88 -20.31 -8.69
C PHE A 446 8.08 -20.70 -10.16
N ALA A 447 7.54 -19.93 -11.10
CA ALA A 447 7.70 -20.23 -12.52
C ALA A 447 9.17 -20.02 -12.95
N ASP A 448 9.56 -20.49 -14.13
CA ASP A 448 10.79 -20.03 -14.77
C ASP A 448 10.48 -18.85 -15.70
N SER A 449 11.47 -18.03 -16.06
CA SER A 449 11.25 -16.96 -17.03
C SER A 449 11.18 -17.52 -18.45
N SER A 450 10.48 -16.82 -19.35
CA SER A 450 10.37 -17.23 -20.77
C SER A 450 11.66 -17.03 -21.55
N SER A 451 12.56 -16.18 -21.05
CA SER A 451 13.87 -15.89 -21.64
C SER A 451 14.96 -15.81 -20.58
N PRO A 452 16.21 -16.19 -20.90
CA PRO A 452 17.35 -16.06 -19.99
C PRO A 452 17.51 -14.64 -19.47
N GLY A 453 17.70 -14.48 -18.15
CA GLY A 453 17.99 -13.19 -17.54
C GLY A 453 16.77 -12.36 -17.14
N ALA A 454 15.61 -12.55 -17.80
CA ALA A 454 14.44 -11.68 -17.62
C ALA A 454 13.83 -11.75 -16.21
N GLY A 455 13.95 -12.90 -15.55
CA GLY A 455 13.38 -13.15 -14.22
C GLY A 455 14.43 -13.35 -13.12
N ASN A 456 15.64 -12.80 -13.29
CA ASN A 456 16.75 -13.03 -12.36
C ASN A 456 16.40 -12.72 -10.91
N ILE A 457 17.01 -13.50 -10.02
CA ILE A 457 16.94 -13.35 -8.56
C ILE A 457 18.26 -12.68 -8.12
N THR A 458 18.21 -11.37 -7.92
CA THR A 458 19.40 -10.57 -7.62
C THR A 458 19.51 -10.29 -6.13
N PHE A 459 20.53 -10.86 -5.51
CA PHE A 459 20.98 -10.48 -4.19
C PHE A 459 21.90 -9.27 -4.28
N GLY A 460 21.69 -8.25 -3.44
CA GLY A 460 22.62 -7.12 -3.41
C GLY A 460 22.30 -5.97 -4.36
N PHE A 461 21.04 -5.82 -4.77
CA PHE A 461 20.63 -4.73 -5.64
C PHE A 461 20.72 -3.39 -4.88
N ALA A 462 21.33 -2.37 -5.49
CA ALA A 462 21.37 -0.98 -4.99
C ALA A 462 21.67 -0.81 -3.48
N GLY A 463 22.94 -0.64 -3.10
CA GLY A 463 23.33 -0.26 -1.73
C GLY A 463 24.68 -0.83 -1.29
N THR A 464 25.07 -0.51 -0.05
CA THR A 464 26.33 -0.94 0.56
C THR A 464 26.08 -1.65 1.89
N GLY A 465 26.09 -2.99 1.94
CA GLY A 465 25.87 -3.72 3.19
C GLY A 465 26.27 -5.19 3.11
N THR A 466 26.44 -5.84 4.25
CA THR A 466 26.89 -7.25 4.32
C THR A 466 25.77 -8.22 4.69
N ASN A 467 24.56 -7.73 4.99
CA ASN A 467 23.46 -8.54 5.51
C ASN A 467 23.13 -9.75 4.63
N ASN A 468 22.57 -10.82 5.22
CA ASN A 468 22.19 -12.00 4.47
C ASN A 468 20.95 -11.72 3.62
N HIS A 469 20.83 -12.28 2.42
CA HIS A 469 19.56 -12.33 1.69
C HIS A 469 19.25 -13.76 1.33
N THR A 470 17.98 -14.15 1.47
CA THR A 470 17.57 -15.55 1.39
C THR A 470 16.42 -15.73 0.42
N PHE A 471 16.62 -16.62 -0.54
CA PHE A 471 15.54 -17.24 -1.31
C PHE A 471 15.26 -18.62 -0.72
N ILE A 472 14.00 -18.89 -0.39
CA ILE A 472 13.56 -20.15 0.24
C ILE A 472 12.52 -20.83 -0.65
N TYR A 473 12.81 -22.06 -1.06
CA TYR A 473 11.79 -22.96 -1.56
C TYR A 473 11.14 -23.69 -0.39
N GLY A 474 9.88 -23.31 -0.13
CA GLY A 474 9.19 -23.57 1.12
C GLY A 474 8.74 -25.02 1.30
N SER A 475 8.55 -25.42 2.55
CA SER A 475 8.10 -26.76 2.95
C SER A 475 6.71 -27.13 2.43
N GLY A 476 5.89 -26.14 2.04
CA GLY A 476 4.58 -26.35 1.45
C GLY A 476 4.59 -26.63 -0.06
N ALA A 477 5.77 -26.70 -0.69
CA ALA A 477 5.87 -27.01 -2.11
C ALA A 477 5.42 -28.44 -2.44
N ILE A 478 4.70 -28.59 -3.55
CA ILE A 478 4.09 -29.87 -3.98
C ILE A 478 4.67 -30.44 -5.29
N ALA A 479 5.45 -29.65 -6.02
CA ALA A 479 6.12 -30.05 -7.27
C ALA A 479 7.62 -29.79 -7.18
N PRO A 480 8.47 -30.30 -8.07
CA PRO A 480 9.85 -29.82 -8.19
C PRO A 480 9.94 -28.38 -8.69
N LEU A 481 11.01 -27.67 -8.32
CA LEU A 481 11.37 -26.37 -8.89
C LEU A 481 12.51 -26.53 -9.89
N THR A 482 12.34 -26.06 -11.11
CA THR A 482 13.40 -26.06 -12.14
C THR A 482 13.56 -24.66 -12.71
N LEU A 483 14.77 -24.12 -12.62
CA LEU A 483 15.14 -22.78 -13.09
C LEU A 483 16.22 -22.91 -14.17
N THR A 484 15.84 -22.64 -15.41
CA THR A 484 16.71 -22.70 -16.60
C THR A 484 17.04 -21.31 -17.12
N ASN A 485 16.05 -20.41 -17.08
CA ASN A 485 16.18 -19.07 -17.61
C ASN A 485 16.38 -18.01 -16.51
N ARG A 486 15.93 -18.28 -15.28
CA ARG A 486 16.22 -17.45 -14.11
C ARG A 486 17.59 -17.76 -13.53
N GLN A 487 18.45 -16.75 -13.47
CA GLN A 487 19.74 -16.83 -12.77
C GLN A 487 19.62 -16.34 -11.34
N PHE A 488 20.39 -16.94 -10.43
CA PHE A 488 20.75 -16.27 -9.19
C PHE A 488 21.94 -15.34 -9.46
N GLU A 489 21.84 -14.11 -8.97
CA GLU A 489 22.84 -13.07 -9.17
C GLU A 489 23.37 -12.57 -7.82
N VAL A 490 24.70 -12.58 -7.67
CA VAL A 490 25.43 -11.98 -6.54
C VAL A 490 25.94 -10.59 -6.94
N GLY A 491 25.09 -9.58 -6.72
CA GLY A 491 25.30 -8.21 -7.17
C GLY A 491 25.80 -7.23 -6.11
N GLY A 492 26.14 -6.03 -6.57
CA GLY A 492 26.53 -4.89 -5.72
C GLY A 492 27.71 -5.17 -4.78
N THR A 493 27.73 -4.56 -3.60
CA THR A 493 28.73 -4.85 -2.56
C THR A 493 28.25 -5.89 -1.54
N HIS A 494 27.10 -6.52 -1.78
CA HIS A 494 26.52 -7.51 -0.88
C HIS A 494 27.42 -8.74 -0.77
N VAL A 495 27.57 -9.30 0.42
CA VAL A 495 28.60 -10.33 0.67
C VAL A 495 28.00 -11.71 0.90
N ARG A 496 26.72 -11.86 1.30
CA ARG A 496 26.18 -13.13 1.81
C ARG A 496 24.81 -13.48 1.25
N SER A 497 24.78 -14.31 0.22
CA SER A 497 23.57 -14.75 -0.45
C SER A 497 23.22 -16.18 -0.06
N ILE A 498 21.94 -16.48 0.13
CA ILE A 498 21.48 -17.78 0.62
C ILE A 498 20.40 -18.33 -0.32
N ILE A 499 20.60 -19.56 -0.78
CA ILE A 499 19.60 -20.36 -1.48
C ILE A 499 19.24 -21.54 -0.57
N ASP A 500 17.98 -21.61 -0.17
CA ASP A 500 17.46 -22.59 0.78
C ASP A 500 16.41 -23.47 0.11
N ASN A 501 16.60 -24.79 0.17
CA ASN A 501 15.54 -25.75 -0.10
C ASN A 501 15.05 -26.38 1.20
N SER A 502 13.98 -25.82 1.75
CA SER A 502 13.28 -26.33 2.92
C SER A 502 12.18 -27.34 2.54
N SER A 503 12.02 -27.62 1.25
CA SER A 503 10.97 -28.49 0.74
C SER A 503 11.38 -29.97 0.68
N THR A 504 10.38 -30.85 0.64
CA THR A 504 10.61 -32.27 0.32
C THR A 504 10.74 -32.52 -1.18
N ARG A 505 10.73 -31.46 -2.00
CA ARG A 505 10.72 -31.50 -3.46
C ARG A 505 12.09 -31.10 -4.00
N ALA A 506 12.43 -31.63 -5.17
CA ALA A 506 13.70 -31.29 -5.80
C ALA A 506 13.74 -29.81 -6.22
N MET A 507 14.91 -29.19 -6.10
CA MET A 507 15.22 -27.87 -6.67
C MET A 507 16.38 -28.04 -7.65
N THR A 508 16.22 -27.59 -8.89
CA THR A 508 17.25 -27.67 -9.93
C THR A 508 17.48 -26.29 -10.53
N ILE A 509 18.73 -25.83 -10.50
CA ILE A 509 19.20 -24.57 -11.08
C ILE A 509 20.12 -24.91 -12.25
N ASN A 510 19.61 -24.84 -13.47
CA ASN A 510 20.36 -25.13 -14.70
C ASN A 510 21.17 -23.94 -15.19
N SER A 511 20.77 -22.73 -14.81
CA SER A 511 21.45 -21.51 -15.20
C SER A 511 22.74 -21.28 -14.39
N ASN A 512 23.73 -20.62 -15.01
CA ASN A 512 24.95 -20.20 -14.30
C ASN A 512 24.64 -19.17 -13.20
N LEU A 513 25.44 -19.19 -12.14
CA LEU A 513 25.53 -18.07 -11.20
C LEU A 513 25.97 -16.81 -11.97
N LEU A 514 25.28 -15.70 -11.75
CA LEU A 514 25.68 -14.40 -12.30
C LEU A 514 26.43 -13.61 -11.22
N TYR A 515 27.61 -13.10 -11.57
CA TYR A 515 28.35 -12.15 -10.75
C TYR A 515 28.28 -10.77 -11.39
N SER A 516 27.80 -9.76 -10.68
CA SER A 516 27.60 -8.40 -11.21
C SER A 516 28.07 -7.30 -10.25
N GLY A 517 28.77 -7.67 -9.18
CA GLY A 517 29.17 -6.76 -8.10
C GLY A 517 30.67 -6.49 -7.99
N SER A 518 31.12 -6.19 -6.78
CA SER A 518 32.54 -6.12 -6.43
C SER A 518 32.81 -6.77 -5.07
N GLY A 519 34.06 -7.17 -4.86
CA GLY A 519 34.54 -7.80 -3.63
C GLY A 519 34.20 -9.29 -3.55
N ALA A 520 34.81 -9.95 -2.57
CA ALA A 520 34.54 -11.35 -2.27
C ALA A 520 33.07 -11.55 -1.87
N LYS A 521 32.49 -12.66 -2.31
CA LYS A 521 31.10 -13.05 -2.08
C LYS A 521 31.06 -14.42 -1.43
N THR A 522 30.00 -14.67 -0.68
CA THR A 522 29.65 -15.97 -0.13
C THR A 522 28.27 -16.34 -0.64
N LEU A 523 28.18 -17.48 -1.33
CA LEU A 523 26.93 -18.15 -1.67
C LEU A 523 26.74 -19.34 -0.73
N THR A 524 25.73 -19.26 0.12
CA THR A 524 25.33 -20.34 1.02
C THR A 524 24.23 -21.16 0.36
N LEU A 525 24.50 -22.45 0.18
CA LEU A 525 23.52 -23.46 -0.19
C LEU A 525 23.06 -24.14 1.09
N GLN A 526 21.77 -24.07 1.39
CA GLN A 526 21.21 -24.61 2.64
C GLN A 526 19.85 -25.28 2.48
N GLY A 527 19.25 -25.64 3.61
CA GLY A 527 17.92 -26.22 3.70
C GLY A 527 17.90 -27.51 4.51
N GLY A 528 16.80 -27.74 5.20
CA GLY A 528 16.54 -28.98 5.97
C GLY A 528 15.67 -29.99 5.24
N GLY A 529 15.15 -29.63 4.06
CA GLY A 529 14.25 -30.47 3.28
C GLY A 529 14.90 -31.74 2.76
N THR A 530 14.10 -32.79 2.58
CA THR A 530 14.56 -34.08 2.00
C THR A 530 14.64 -34.06 0.48
N GLY A 531 14.15 -33.01 -0.17
CA GLY A 531 14.26 -32.84 -1.61
C GLY A 531 15.69 -32.60 -2.06
N LEU A 532 16.14 -33.32 -3.09
CA LEU A 532 17.47 -33.14 -3.65
C LEU A 532 17.60 -31.75 -4.29
N SER A 533 18.61 -30.99 -3.89
CA SER A 533 18.92 -29.70 -4.49
C SER A 533 20.10 -29.85 -5.45
N THR A 534 20.02 -29.26 -6.64
CA THR A 534 21.05 -29.37 -7.67
C THR A 534 21.33 -28.00 -8.27
N PHE A 535 22.59 -27.58 -8.22
CA PHE A 535 23.11 -26.46 -9.01
C PHE A 535 23.88 -27.06 -10.20
N ALA A 536 23.20 -27.17 -11.34
CA ALA A 536 23.74 -27.74 -12.57
C ALA A 536 24.47 -26.71 -13.43
N GLY A 537 24.13 -25.42 -13.29
CA GLY A 537 24.87 -24.34 -13.93
C GLY A 537 26.26 -24.13 -13.34
N ASN A 538 27.09 -23.36 -14.03
CA ASN A 538 28.43 -23.04 -13.59
C ASN A 538 28.39 -22.01 -12.43
N LEU A 539 29.17 -22.28 -11.39
CA LEU A 539 29.54 -21.33 -10.34
C LEU A 539 30.82 -20.61 -10.77
N VAL A 540 30.75 -19.28 -10.85
CA VAL A 540 31.80 -18.42 -11.42
C VAL A 540 32.11 -17.23 -10.52
N ASP A 541 33.30 -16.66 -10.69
CA ASP A 541 33.78 -15.45 -10.00
C ASP A 541 33.66 -14.19 -10.87
N GLY A 542 33.87 -13.02 -10.26
CA GLY A 542 34.04 -11.75 -10.97
C GLY A 542 35.49 -11.47 -11.44
N GLY A 543 36.43 -12.37 -11.13
CA GLY A 543 37.86 -12.25 -11.48
C GLY A 543 38.70 -11.44 -10.47
N GLY A 544 40.00 -11.72 -10.40
CA GLY A 544 40.91 -11.04 -9.46
C GLY A 544 40.51 -11.26 -7.99
N ALA A 545 40.33 -10.16 -7.23
CA ALA A 545 39.89 -10.21 -5.83
C ALA A 545 38.38 -10.48 -5.64
N ASN A 546 37.61 -10.57 -6.74
CA ASN A 546 36.16 -10.73 -6.74
C ASN A 546 35.77 -12.21 -6.71
N THR A 547 36.18 -12.93 -5.67
CA THR A 547 35.98 -14.38 -5.56
C THR A 547 34.59 -14.72 -5.00
N VAL A 548 34.09 -15.91 -5.30
CA VAL A 548 32.90 -16.52 -4.72
C VAL A 548 33.32 -17.72 -3.88
N GLN A 549 33.01 -17.68 -2.59
CA GLN A 549 33.08 -18.81 -1.70
C GLN A 549 31.72 -19.51 -1.66
N ILE A 550 31.73 -20.85 -1.68
CA ILE A 550 30.52 -21.65 -1.47
C ILE A 550 30.49 -22.16 -0.03
N ILE A 551 29.36 -22.00 0.65
CA ILE A 551 29.11 -22.64 1.95
C ILE A 551 27.95 -23.62 1.80
N LYS A 552 28.12 -24.85 2.27
CA LYS A 552 27.03 -25.82 2.42
C LYS A 552 26.68 -25.97 3.90
N THR A 553 25.42 -25.68 4.24
CA THR A 553 24.86 -25.90 5.59
C THR A 553 23.45 -26.50 5.50
N GLY A 554 22.77 -26.73 6.63
CA GLY A 554 21.52 -27.48 6.72
C GLY A 554 21.70 -28.99 6.52
N SER A 555 20.73 -29.77 6.97
CA SER A 555 20.75 -31.24 6.87
C SER A 555 20.52 -31.78 5.45
N GLY A 556 20.01 -30.95 4.53
CA GLY A 556 19.71 -31.36 3.16
C GLY A 556 20.94 -31.70 2.32
N THR A 557 20.69 -32.27 1.14
CA THR A 557 21.72 -32.64 0.16
C THR A 557 21.72 -31.67 -1.01
N TRP A 558 22.90 -31.21 -1.40
CA TRP A 558 23.12 -30.38 -2.58
C TRP A 558 24.10 -31.04 -3.55
N ASN A 559 23.77 -31.05 -4.84
CA ASN A 559 24.63 -31.52 -5.92
C ASN A 559 25.14 -30.32 -6.72
N LEU A 560 26.45 -30.28 -6.97
CA LEU A 560 27.10 -29.35 -7.88
C LEU A 560 27.53 -30.11 -9.12
N GLY A 561 27.05 -29.69 -10.29
CA GLY A 561 27.31 -30.39 -11.56
C GLY A 561 27.86 -29.56 -12.70
N GLY A 562 27.90 -28.23 -12.55
CA GLY A 562 28.48 -27.32 -13.53
C GLY A 562 29.99 -27.45 -13.68
N THR A 563 30.52 -26.85 -14.73
CA THR A 563 31.97 -26.64 -14.90
C THR A 563 32.35 -25.37 -14.15
N ASN A 564 32.86 -25.53 -12.93
CA ASN A 564 33.00 -24.45 -11.98
C ASN A 564 34.39 -23.80 -12.06
N THR A 565 34.41 -22.46 -12.00
CA THR A 565 35.64 -21.64 -12.11
C THR A 565 35.89 -20.76 -10.90
N TYR A 566 35.05 -20.84 -9.87
CA TYR A 566 35.22 -20.07 -8.64
C TYR A 566 36.48 -20.45 -7.86
N LEU A 567 37.07 -19.46 -7.20
CA LEU A 567 38.37 -19.54 -6.54
C LEU A 567 38.28 -19.43 -5.00
N GLY A 568 37.13 -19.01 -4.47
CA GLY A 568 36.94 -18.77 -3.03
C GLY A 568 36.90 -20.03 -2.16
N GLY A 569 36.96 -21.22 -2.77
CA GLY A 569 36.86 -22.50 -2.07
C GLY A 569 35.43 -22.86 -1.64
N THR A 570 35.31 -23.98 -0.92
CA THR A 570 34.02 -24.53 -0.50
C THR A 570 34.09 -25.02 0.94
N THR A 571 33.14 -24.63 1.78
CA THR A 571 33.08 -25.06 3.17
C THR A 571 31.78 -25.79 3.44
N LEU A 572 31.87 -27.05 3.87
CA LEU A 572 30.72 -27.80 4.38
C LEU A 572 30.70 -27.64 5.88
N THR A 573 29.59 -27.21 6.44
CA THR A 573 29.39 -27.11 7.90
C THR A 573 28.38 -28.14 8.41
N THR A 574 27.36 -28.49 7.61
CA THR A 574 26.39 -29.56 7.90
C THR A 574 25.81 -30.18 6.62
N GLY A 575 25.28 -31.41 6.74
CA GLY A 575 24.62 -32.15 5.64
C GLY A 575 25.58 -32.70 4.60
N THR A 576 25.08 -32.89 3.38
CA THR A 576 25.82 -33.52 2.27
C THR A 576 26.01 -32.55 1.09
N LEU A 577 27.23 -32.41 0.59
CA LEU A 577 27.52 -31.75 -0.69
C LEU A 577 28.12 -32.78 -1.65
N GLN A 578 27.53 -32.97 -2.81
CA GLN A 578 28.00 -33.88 -3.84
C GLN A 578 28.56 -33.13 -5.03
N PHE A 579 29.79 -33.45 -5.43
CA PHE A 579 30.34 -33.02 -6.72
C PHE A 579 30.12 -34.12 -7.75
N THR A 580 29.31 -33.86 -8.77
CA THR A 580 28.94 -34.91 -9.73
C THR A 580 30.01 -35.14 -10.79
N LYS A 581 31.00 -34.25 -10.93
CA LYS A 581 32.13 -34.33 -11.86
C LYS A 581 33.38 -33.70 -11.26
N LEU A 582 34.56 -34.04 -11.79
CA LEU A 582 35.84 -33.44 -11.41
C LEU A 582 35.82 -31.91 -11.52
N VAL A 583 35.31 -31.40 -12.65
CA VAL A 583 35.18 -29.98 -12.95
C VAL A 583 34.09 -29.26 -12.14
N ALA A 584 33.29 -29.99 -11.35
CA ALA A 584 32.33 -29.38 -10.43
C ALA A 584 32.98 -28.92 -9.13
N MET A 585 34.16 -29.43 -8.77
CA MET A 585 34.93 -28.85 -7.67
C MET A 585 35.39 -27.42 -8.03
N PRO A 586 35.74 -26.58 -7.04
CA PRO A 586 36.35 -25.27 -7.33
C PRO A 586 37.59 -25.41 -8.22
N ALA A 587 37.87 -24.40 -9.03
CA ALA A 587 39.09 -24.36 -9.84
C ALA A 587 40.33 -24.21 -8.95
N THR A 588 40.24 -23.38 -7.91
CA THR A 588 41.22 -23.26 -6.82
C THR A 588 40.51 -22.95 -5.49
N GLY A 589 41.24 -23.02 -4.39
CA GLY A 589 40.67 -22.85 -3.05
C GLY A 589 40.28 -24.19 -2.41
N VAL A 590 40.32 -24.21 -1.07
CA VAL A 590 40.16 -25.44 -0.28
C VAL A 590 38.70 -25.88 -0.26
N VAL A 591 38.45 -27.18 -0.46
CA VAL A 591 37.19 -27.81 -0.06
C VAL A 591 37.33 -28.33 1.37
N ALA A 592 36.74 -27.63 2.34
CA ALA A 592 36.83 -27.96 3.76
C ALA A 592 35.56 -28.67 4.24
N ALA A 593 35.70 -29.95 4.61
CA ALA A 593 34.64 -30.74 5.23
C ALA A 593 34.73 -30.65 6.76
N ALA A 594 33.83 -29.90 7.39
CA ALA A 594 33.78 -29.79 8.85
C ALA A 594 33.27 -31.07 9.53
N ASN A 595 33.29 -31.06 10.86
CA ASN A 595 32.80 -32.16 11.67
C ASN A 595 31.33 -32.52 11.34
N ASN A 596 31.01 -33.81 11.25
CA ASN A 596 29.66 -34.33 10.96
C ASN A 596 29.08 -33.93 9.59
N THR A 597 29.93 -33.59 8.62
CA THR A 597 29.53 -33.34 7.23
C THR A 597 29.77 -34.55 6.35
N THR A 598 29.14 -34.60 5.18
CA THR A 598 29.43 -35.60 4.14
C THR A 598 29.85 -34.90 2.85
N LEU A 599 31.09 -35.12 2.42
CA LEU A 599 31.57 -34.75 1.09
C LEU A 599 31.33 -35.94 0.16
N ALA A 600 30.49 -35.78 -0.85
CA ALA A 600 30.14 -36.81 -1.80
C ALA A 600 30.74 -36.55 -3.19
N ILE A 601 31.05 -37.61 -3.92
CA ILE A 601 31.53 -37.55 -5.30
C ILE A 601 30.91 -38.67 -6.14
N ASN A 602 30.74 -38.43 -7.44
CA ASN A 602 30.48 -39.52 -8.37
C ASN A 602 31.77 -40.26 -8.72
N VAL A 603 31.67 -41.56 -8.96
CA VAL A 603 32.82 -42.43 -9.28
C VAL A 603 32.50 -43.31 -10.49
N GLY A 604 33.42 -43.35 -11.45
CA GLY A 604 33.44 -44.34 -12.54
C GLY A 604 32.71 -43.98 -13.82
N GLY A 605 32.01 -42.85 -13.87
CA GLY A 605 31.46 -42.28 -15.10
C GLY A 605 32.42 -41.30 -15.80
N THR A 606 31.99 -40.76 -16.94
CA THR A 606 32.80 -39.82 -17.74
C THR A 606 33.03 -38.50 -17.00
N GLY A 607 34.29 -38.13 -16.81
CA GLY A 607 34.68 -36.91 -16.10
C GLY A 607 34.42 -36.95 -14.60
N GLU A 608 34.16 -38.14 -14.04
CA GLU A 608 33.99 -38.41 -12.61
C GLU A 608 35.31 -38.92 -12.00
N TRP A 609 35.32 -39.20 -10.68
CA TRP A 609 36.50 -39.74 -10.03
C TRP A 609 36.77 -41.17 -10.46
N THR A 610 38.05 -41.49 -10.62
CA THR A 610 38.51 -42.86 -10.90
C THR A 610 38.96 -43.56 -9.62
N THR A 611 39.07 -44.89 -9.66
CA THR A 611 39.53 -45.70 -8.52
C THR A 611 41.05 -45.70 -8.33
N GLY A 612 41.78 -44.76 -8.96
CA GLY A 612 43.21 -44.60 -8.79
C GLY A 612 43.63 -44.33 -7.35
N THR A 613 44.90 -44.62 -7.02
CA THR A 613 45.43 -44.57 -5.65
C THR A 613 46.18 -43.27 -5.33
N SER A 614 46.42 -42.40 -6.30
CA SER A 614 47.07 -41.09 -6.11
C SER A 614 46.75 -40.11 -7.24
N GLY A 615 47.02 -38.82 -7.02
CA GLY A 615 46.78 -37.75 -7.99
C GLY A 615 45.36 -37.19 -7.96
N ASN A 616 45.19 -35.96 -8.45
CA ASN A 616 43.89 -35.29 -8.52
C ASN A 616 42.87 -36.12 -9.32
N GLY A 617 41.62 -36.09 -8.88
CA GLY A 617 40.52 -36.82 -9.54
C GLY A 617 40.54 -38.34 -9.40
N THR A 618 41.31 -38.86 -8.45
CA THR A 618 41.28 -40.27 -8.03
C THR A 618 40.75 -40.38 -6.60
N ILE A 619 40.21 -41.54 -6.22
CA ILE A 619 39.80 -41.81 -4.83
C ILE A 619 40.99 -41.67 -3.88
N GLY A 620 42.16 -42.24 -4.21
CA GLY A 620 43.33 -42.16 -3.35
C GLY A 620 43.89 -40.75 -3.22
N GLY A 621 43.81 -39.94 -4.28
CA GLY A 621 44.09 -38.51 -4.20
C GLY A 621 43.13 -37.76 -3.29
N LEU A 622 41.81 -38.01 -3.42
CA LEU A 622 40.79 -37.39 -2.57
C LEU A 622 40.99 -37.72 -1.08
N LEU A 623 41.28 -38.99 -0.79
CA LEU A 623 41.65 -39.43 0.55
C LEU A 623 43.00 -38.85 0.98
N GLY A 624 43.91 -38.53 0.06
CA GLY A 624 45.16 -37.81 0.34
C GLY A 624 45.00 -36.30 0.49
N GLY A 625 43.78 -35.75 0.42
CA GLY A 625 43.53 -34.30 0.51
C GLY A 625 43.70 -33.55 -0.81
N LEU A 626 43.71 -34.25 -1.95
CA LEU A 626 43.72 -33.65 -3.28
C LEU A 626 42.30 -33.52 -3.83
N GLY A 627 42.01 -32.42 -4.54
CA GLY A 627 40.72 -32.17 -5.18
C GLY A 627 40.55 -32.88 -6.53
N GLY A 628 39.40 -32.64 -7.16
CA GLY A 628 39.10 -33.13 -8.51
C GLY A 628 39.88 -32.43 -9.63
N GLN A 629 40.27 -31.17 -9.43
CA GLN A 629 41.04 -30.36 -10.38
C GLN A 629 42.50 -30.17 -9.93
N THR A 630 43.40 -29.87 -10.87
CA THR A 630 44.82 -29.61 -10.58
C THR A 630 44.99 -28.43 -9.61
N GLY A 631 45.74 -28.64 -8.53
CA GLY A 631 45.94 -27.62 -7.49
C GLY A 631 44.79 -27.48 -6.50
N GLY A 632 43.67 -28.19 -6.71
CA GLY A 632 42.60 -28.29 -5.73
C GLY A 632 43.02 -29.12 -4.52
N THR A 633 42.62 -28.69 -3.32
CA THR A 633 42.89 -29.38 -2.06
C THR A 633 41.62 -29.60 -1.26
N VAL A 634 41.61 -30.66 -0.47
CA VAL A 634 40.49 -31.05 0.39
C VAL A 634 41.01 -31.24 1.81
N THR A 635 40.30 -30.68 2.79
CA THR A 635 40.59 -30.87 4.21
C THR A 635 39.40 -31.48 4.92
N TYR A 636 39.69 -32.32 5.91
CA TYR A 636 38.70 -33.05 6.70
C TYR A 636 38.90 -32.72 8.19
N ALA A 637 37.81 -32.45 8.90
CA ALA A 637 37.82 -32.17 10.33
C ALA A 637 36.86 -33.09 11.10
N GLY A 638 37.22 -33.45 12.34
CA GLY A 638 36.37 -34.23 13.25
C GLY A 638 35.85 -35.54 12.64
N THR A 639 34.57 -35.87 12.87
CA THR A 639 33.91 -37.08 12.36
C THR A 639 33.23 -36.85 11.00
N SER A 640 33.92 -36.20 10.06
CA SER A 640 33.43 -36.01 8.69
C SER A 640 33.35 -37.35 7.91
N SER A 641 32.60 -37.38 6.80
CA SER A 641 32.50 -38.56 5.93
C SER A 641 32.80 -38.22 4.47
N VAL A 642 33.44 -39.15 3.76
CA VAL A 642 33.49 -39.18 2.29
C VAL A 642 32.47 -40.18 1.79
N ALA A 643 31.69 -39.78 0.80
CA ALA A 643 30.70 -40.64 0.18
C ALA A 643 30.97 -40.84 -1.31
N PHE A 644 30.81 -42.08 -1.77
CA PHE A 644 30.99 -42.45 -3.16
C PHE A 644 29.63 -42.81 -3.77
N ASP A 645 29.23 -42.07 -4.79
CA ASP A 645 28.05 -42.37 -5.61
C ASP A 645 28.50 -43.07 -6.91
N THR A 646 28.05 -44.31 -7.08
CA THR A 646 28.37 -45.13 -8.26
C THR A 646 27.17 -45.32 -9.17
N SER A 647 26.09 -44.52 -9.00
CA SER A 647 24.84 -44.71 -9.74
C SER A 647 25.00 -44.63 -11.26
N ASN A 648 26.00 -43.89 -11.74
CA ASN A 648 26.32 -43.72 -13.16
C ASN A 648 27.65 -44.38 -13.57
N ALA A 649 28.20 -45.26 -12.73
CA ALA A 649 29.50 -45.88 -12.98
C ALA A 649 29.47 -46.84 -14.18
N SER A 650 30.54 -46.84 -14.97
CA SER A 650 30.77 -47.84 -16.04
C SER A 650 32.23 -48.29 -16.03
N PRO A 651 32.54 -49.52 -15.56
CA PRO A 651 31.62 -50.57 -15.11
C PRO A 651 30.87 -50.22 -13.82
N ALA A 652 29.69 -50.82 -13.60
CA ALA A 652 28.84 -50.51 -12.45
C ALA A 652 29.51 -50.81 -11.09
N THR A 653 30.41 -51.80 -11.06
CA THR A 653 31.22 -52.12 -9.87
C THR A 653 32.56 -51.42 -9.94
N GLN A 654 32.81 -50.55 -8.95
CA GLN A 654 34.08 -49.86 -8.80
C GLN A 654 34.90 -50.48 -7.66
N THR A 655 36.14 -50.87 -7.95
CA THR A 655 37.06 -51.44 -6.95
C THR A 655 38.21 -50.48 -6.66
N TYR A 656 38.33 -50.06 -5.40
CA TYR A 656 39.46 -49.26 -4.92
C TYR A 656 40.47 -50.17 -4.21
N GLY A 657 41.68 -50.27 -4.75
CA GLY A 657 42.74 -51.13 -4.22
C GLY A 657 43.74 -50.42 -3.30
N GLY A 658 43.50 -49.15 -2.96
CA GLY A 658 44.40 -48.37 -2.10
C GLY A 658 44.06 -48.46 -0.62
N ASN A 659 45.01 -48.03 0.23
CA ASN A 659 44.76 -47.90 1.65
C ASN A 659 43.82 -46.71 1.92
N ILE A 660 42.84 -46.92 2.80
CA ILE A 660 42.05 -45.83 3.38
C ILE A 660 42.80 -45.41 4.65
N SER A 661 43.85 -44.60 4.47
CA SER A 661 44.63 -44.08 5.58
C SER A 661 43.89 -42.96 6.31
N ASN A 662 44.08 -42.89 7.62
CA ASN A 662 43.53 -41.82 8.47
C ASN A 662 44.10 -40.45 8.04
N VAL A 663 43.23 -39.55 7.58
CA VAL A 663 43.56 -38.16 7.18
C VAL A 663 43.73 -37.21 8.36
N GLY A 664 44.23 -37.73 9.49
CA GLY A 664 44.37 -36.99 10.75
C GLY A 664 43.08 -36.85 11.58
N THR A 665 41.98 -37.52 11.19
CA THR A 665 40.67 -37.50 11.88
C THR A 665 39.88 -38.81 11.65
N THR A 666 38.82 -39.08 12.43
CA THR A 666 37.93 -40.24 12.20
C THR A 666 37.08 -40.02 10.94
N LEU A 667 37.59 -40.45 9.79
CA LEU A 667 36.91 -40.31 8.49
C LEU A 667 35.92 -41.46 8.26
N GLY A 668 34.63 -41.14 8.15
CA GLY A 668 33.60 -42.08 7.74
C GLY A 668 33.61 -42.33 6.24
N ILE A 669 33.35 -43.56 5.81
CA ILE A 669 33.12 -43.88 4.39
C ILE A 669 31.66 -44.26 4.22
N LYS A 670 31.00 -43.67 3.22
CA LYS A 670 29.60 -43.95 2.88
C LYS A 670 29.47 -44.33 1.41
N LYS A 671 28.49 -45.17 1.11
CA LYS A 671 27.98 -45.37 -0.26
C LYS A 671 26.74 -44.48 -0.42
N LEU A 672 26.68 -43.77 -1.54
CA LEU A 672 25.47 -43.09 -2.02
C LEU A 672 25.02 -43.75 -3.32
N GLY A 673 23.74 -43.58 -3.66
CA GLY A 673 23.13 -44.32 -4.77
C GLY A 673 22.79 -45.77 -4.40
N ALA A 674 22.28 -46.50 -5.40
CA ALA A 674 21.91 -47.92 -5.25
C ALA A 674 23.13 -48.84 -5.08
#